data_AF-A0AAX3UG17-F1
#
_entry.id   AF-A0AAX3UG17-F1
#
_cell.length_a   1.000
_cell.length_b   1.000
_cell.length_c   1.000
_cell.angle_alpha   90.00
_cell.angle_beta   90.00
_cell.angle_gamma   90.00
#
_symmetry.space_group_name_H-M   'P 1'
#
loop_
_entity.id
_entity.type
_entity.pdbx_description
1 polymer ?
#
loop_
_entity_poly.entity_id
_entity_poly.type
_entity_poly.pdbx_seq_one_letter_code
_entity_poly.pdbx_strand_id
1 'polypeptide(L)'
;MKLRSNLGFLGNTNDKIISVQLPGTNGKTLKIKPEEYGEFISFLRYLNKTNKSKKRLSATQEEYLQFLESHNLVYKKVDLKQENNPRLLNFVNNFMDTTDRYLFSDKVKNKVAVIIGLGTRGTSMLYYLIQMGVTNFVLIDGDKVEHKNLSHQHYYTEKDIGKYKVEALKNRLLDNHSLNIKTESNYLSDKKQLDNLVANKDKKNTYVFCAFDNLGSQLLQIVREINDIYPTYIAGYNRKLVFATIVSNSFLEDYEEEVKDYDVIKDNSGMGFLGDLTALLMLRLWLQKMLPKLDYGWDYLEYSLFDNESSIFSHYLTNKKLNINDKTFFFKFVLDSHLNNLYSQYLLSGNEDNIEEIKAISENFNLDIEEINTTVDEFRSKRDSLHIAYSGKDMNIKHFYNEIMPNIIMSSKLAQNLDNCLKKVESETVSLVNKKKKKVRDKYVKQLSNLKRQLPCLASLVREINNTFFPDEEIDFLKYKPQISTPKLISLSDQIKKVSLVDNLIPNYSLTQHIEFMNEHNFLKVSKQYKTSFTSFDERYNVSTSFIKQDNNLWGLLTLGHEIGHNYFNSFIENATAKVNMSTLTAETFAFINETLVMHQLMNDPQNNDYSFDLLFYLYRLISVPFSMDLYQKKVFAENETELSWNEIINKRLETITTLFPNKKILNLKYSHHNISMNDDFLFNEAELFLYPRAYLLGLFISSSFINDSNLYITFIEYINNAVKLDISLILEKVFNVSEDEAIENGVMLFRKFLQGLNHNV
;
A
#
# COMPACT_ATOMS: atom_id res chain seq x y z
N MET A 1 -15.04 46.86 6.76
CA MET A 1 -14.92 45.71 5.84
C MET A 1 -13.46 45.39 5.65
N LYS A 2 -13.11 44.11 5.49
CA LYS A 2 -11.73 43.66 5.27
C LYS A 2 -11.76 42.38 4.43
N LEU A 3 -10.79 42.16 3.56
CA LEU A 3 -10.63 40.84 2.92
C LEU A 3 -10.40 39.74 3.95
N ARG A 4 -10.88 38.53 3.66
CA ARG A 4 -10.50 37.38 4.48
C ARG A 4 -9.00 37.09 4.36
N SER A 5 -8.43 36.63 5.47
CA SER A 5 -7.05 36.16 5.56
C SER A 5 -6.87 34.82 4.83
N ASN A 6 -5.65 34.51 4.43
CA ASN A 6 -5.26 33.28 3.72
C ASN A 6 -5.95 33.03 2.36
N LEU A 7 -6.60 34.05 1.78
CA LEU A 7 -7.04 34.02 0.39
C LEU A 7 -5.83 34.23 -0.53
N GLY A 8 -5.38 33.16 -1.19
CA GLY A 8 -4.31 33.22 -2.20
C GLY A 8 -4.81 33.78 -3.53
N PHE A 9 -5.06 35.10 -3.60
CA PHE A 9 -5.39 35.74 -4.86
C PHE A 9 -4.17 35.74 -5.80
N LEU A 10 -4.26 34.98 -6.89
CA LEU A 10 -3.26 34.87 -7.94
C LEU A 10 -3.80 35.55 -9.20
N GLY A 11 -3.23 36.70 -9.54
CA GLY A 11 -3.59 37.43 -10.74
C GLY A 11 -2.64 37.12 -11.90
N ASN A 12 -3.19 36.74 -13.05
CA ASN A 12 -2.46 36.66 -14.31
C ASN A 12 -2.72 37.94 -15.11
N THR A 13 -1.67 38.75 -15.28
CA THR A 13 -1.74 40.04 -15.99
C THR A 13 -1.95 39.89 -17.50
N ASN A 14 -1.51 38.79 -18.09
CA ASN A 14 -1.64 38.53 -19.53
C ASN A 14 -3.10 38.18 -19.86
N ASP A 15 -3.69 37.29 -19.06
CA ASP A 15 -5.05 36.77 -19.30
C ASP A 15 -6.15 37.62 -18.65
N LYS A 16 -5.77 38.62 -17.83
CA LYS A 16 -6.65 39.44 -16.99
C LYS A 16 -7.60 38.60 -16.11
N ILE A 17 -7.10 37.47 -15.61
CA ILE A 17 -7.85 36.54 -14.74
C ILE A 17 -7.25 36.57 -13.34
N ILE A 18 -8.12 36.53 -12.32
CA ILE A 18 -7.75 36.43 -10.92
C ILE A 18 -8.30 35.14 -10.36
N SER A 19 -7.43 34.29 -9.84
CA SER A 19 -7.79 33.03 -9.20
C SER A 19 -7.73 33.20 -7.68
N VAL A 20 -8.71 32.68 -6.95
CA VAL A 20 -8.72 32.67 -5.48
C VAL A 20 -9.22 31.33 -4.97
N GLN A 21 -8.51 30.74 -4.01
CA GLN A 21 -8.99 29.54 -3.33
C GLN A 21 -10.19 29.88 -2.44
N LEU A 22 -11.27 29.11 -2.60
CA LEU A 22 -12.47 29.27 -1.81
C LEU A 22 -12.25 28.68 -0.41
N PRO A 23 -12.47 29.46 0.67
CA PRO A 23 -12.35 28.98 2.03
C PRO A 23 -13.25 27.76 2.28
N GLY A 24 -12.68 26.72 2.90
CA GLY A 24 -13.47 25.57 3.36
C GLY A 24 -13.98 24.71 2.22
N THR A 25 -13.32 24.79 1.08
CA THR A 25 -13.42 23.84 -0.02
C THR A 25 -12.08 23.10 -0.09
N ASN A 26 -12.08 21.81 -0.44
CA ASN A 26 -10.84 21.04 -0.64
C ASN A 26 -10.10 21.55 -1.91
N GLY A 27 -9.54 22.75 -1.87
CA GLY A 27 -8.76 23.35 -2.95
C GLY A 27 -9.55 23.92 -4.13
N LYS A 28 -10.89 24.10 -4.04
CA LYS A 28 -11.64 24.71 -5.16
C LYS A 28 -11.19 26.14 -5.37
N THR A 29 -10.90 26.46 -6.63
CA THR A 29 -10.41 27.78 -7.04
C THR A 29 -11.48 28.49 -7.85
N LEU A 30 -11.84 29.71 -7.45
CA LEU A 30 -12.71 30.60 -8.19
C LEU A 30 -11.86 31.46 -9.14
N LYS A 31 -12.19 31.44 -10.43
CA LYS A 31 -11.58 32.31 -11.44
C LYS A 31 -12.51 33.50 -11.72
N ILE A 32 -11.97 34.70 -11.61
CA ILE A 32 -12.67 35.98 -11.75
C ILE A 32 -12.05 36.71 -12.94
N LYS A 33 -12.88 37.15 -13.89
CA LYS A 33 -12.46 37.98 -15.03
C LYS A 33 -13.10 39.37 -14.88
N PRO A 34 -12.47 40.30 -14.15
CA PRO A 34 -13.02 41.65 -13.96
C PRO A 34 -12.98 42.43 -15.28
N GLU A 35 -13.91 43.36 -15.47
CA GLU A 35 -13.93 44.27 -16.63
C GLU A 35 -12.65 45.10 -16.69
N GLU A 36 -12.25 45.69 -15.55
CA GLU A 36 -11.02 46.46 -15.38
C GLU A 36 -10.09 45.81 -14.35
N TYR A 37 -9.20 44.93 -14.83
CA TYR A 37 -8.28 44.14 -14.00
C TYR A 37 -7.43 44.99 -13.03
N GLY A 38 -6.87 46.10 -13.51
CA GLY A 38 -6.04 46.98 -12.69
C GLY A 38 -6.84 47.67 -11.56
N GLU A 39 -8.08 48.04 -11.84
CA GLU A 39 -8.98 48.64 -10.85
C GLU A 39 -9.38 47.61 -9.78
N PHE A 40 -9.75 46.40 -10.18
CA PHE A 40 -10.13 45.33 -9.25
C PHE A 40 -8.97 44.93 -8.32
N ILE A 41 -7.76 44.76 -8.84
CA ILE A 41 -6.57 44.48 -8.01
C ILE A 41 -6.30 45.63 -7.03
N SER A 42 -6.46 46.88 -7.47
CA SER A 42 -6.31 48.05 -6.61
C SER A 42 -7.37 48.10 -5.51
N PHE A 43 -8.60 47.69 -5.82
CA PHE A 43 -9.70 47.58 -4.86
C PHE A 43 -9.45 46.47 -3.83
N LEU A 44 -8.97 45.28 -4.24
CA LEU A 44 -8.55 44.23 -3.31
C LEU A 44 -7.44 44.71 -2.37
N ARG A 45 -6.42 45.40 -2.90
CA ARG A 45 -5.34 45.99 -2.06
C ARG A 45 -5.89 47.02 -1.07
N TYR A 46 -6.87 47.83 -1.48
CA TYR A 46 -7.55 48.78 -0.61
C TYR A 46 -8.27 48.08 0.55
N LEU A 47 -9.04 47.02 0.26
CA LEU A 47 -9.75 46.21 1.27
C LEU A 47 -8.80 45.47 2.23
N ASN A 48 -7.58 45.15 1.80
CA ASN A 48 -6.57 44.53 2.67
C ASN A 48 -5.87 45.54 3.60
N LYS A 49 -5.63 46.77 3.11
CA LYS A 49 -4.84 47.80 3.82
C LYS A 49 -5.64 48.66 4.81
N THR A 50 -6.95 48.83 4.62
CA THR A 50 -7.70 49.88 5.34
C THR A 50 -8.56 49.35 6.49
N ASN A 51 -8.37 49.96 7.66
CA ASN A 51 -9.27 49.88 8.82
C ASN A 51 -10.22 51.09 8.91
N LYS A 52 -10.21 51.99 7.92
CA LYS A 52 -10.92 53.27 7.98
C LYS A 52 -12.22 53.23 7.19
N SER A 53 -13.31 53.32 7.93
CA SER A 53 -14.64 53.70 7.43
C SER A 53 -14.60 55.08 6.75
N LYS A 54 -15.40 55.24 5.69
CA LYS A 54 -15.78 56.52 5.01
C LYS A 54 -15.03 56.91 3.73
N LYS A 55 -14.74 55.97 2.81
CA LYS A 55 -14.62 56.33 1.39
C LYS A 55 -15.93 55.95 0.69
N ARG A 56 -16.54 56.90 -0.04
CA ARG A 56 -17.66 56.60 -0.93
C ARG A 56 -17.12 55.72 -2.06
N LEU A 57 -17.69 54.53 -2.23
CA LEU A 57 -17.31 53.61 -3.31
C LEU A 57 -17.88 54.14 -4.63
N SER A 58 -17.20 53.85 -5.75
CA SER A 58 -17.80 54.00 -7.09
C SER A 58 -18.84 52.90 -7.33
N ALA A 59 -19.72 53.07 -8.32
CA ALA A 59 -20.69 52.04 -8.70
C ALA A 59 -20.01 50.68 -8.99
N THR A 60 -18.92 50.70 -9.76
CA THR A 60 -18.11 49.51 -10.06
C THR A 60 -17.49 48.86 -8.81
N GLN A 61 -17.04 49.66 -7.83
CA GLN A 61 -16.52 49.13 -6.56
C GLN A 61 -17.62 48.54 -5.67
N GLU A 62 -18.84 49.05 -5.76
CA GLU A 62 -20.00 48.46 -5.08
C GLU A 62 -20.36 47.10 -5.69
N GLU A 63 -20.33 46.96 -7.01
CA GLU A 63 -20.53 45.68 -7.70
C GLU A 63 -19.45 44.64 -7.33
N TYR A 64 -18.18 45.05 -7.34
CA TYR A 64 -17.08 44.20 -6.88
C TYR A 64 -17.25 43.76 -5.42
N LEU A 65 -17.69 44.67 -4.56
CA LEU A 65 -17.96 44.34 -3.16
C LEU A 65 -19.11 43.33 -3.04
N GLN A 66 -20.22 43.55 -3.74
CA GLN A 66 -21.35 42.61 -3.75
C GLN A 66 -20.93 41.20 -4.21
N PHE A 67 -20.07 41.13 -5.23
CA PHE A 67 -19.49 39.87 -5.69
C PHE A 67 -18.64 39.18 -4.62
N LEU A 68 -17.75 39.93 -3.95
CA LEU A 68 -16.91 39.37 -2.90
C LEU A 68 -17.74 38.92 -1.68
N GLU A 69 -18.84 39.62 -1.38
CA GLU A 69 -19.77 39.24 -0.32
C GLU A 69 -20.54 37.96 -0.66
N SER A 70 -21.06 37.83 -1.89
CA SER A 70 -21.81 36.64 -2.31
C SER A 70 -20.95 35.37 -2.31
N HIS A 71 -19.63 35.52 -2.42
CA HIS A 71 -18.65 34.41 -2.36
C HIS A 71 -17.93 34.30 -1.00
N ASN A 72 -18.37 35.03 0.04
CA ASN A 72 -17.77 35.00 1.38
C ASN A 72 -16.25 35.33 1.40
N LEU A 73 -15.77 36.22 0.53
CA LEU A 73 -14.35 36.58 0.42
C LEU A 73 -13.97 37.80 1.28
N VAL A 74 -14.95 38.45 1.91
CA VAL A 74 -14.78 39.63 2.78
C VAL A 74 -15.49 39.45 4.12
N TYR A 75 -14.98 40.13 5.13
CA TYR A 75 -15.66 40.35 6.40
C TYR A 75 -16.35 41.71 6.39
N LYS A 76 -17.66 41.74 6.72
CA LYS A 76 -18.45 42.98 6.76
C LYS A 76 -18.00 43.88 7.91
N LYS A 77 -17.85 43.29 9.10
CA LYS A 77 -17.43 43.97 10.32
C LYS A 77 -16.14 43.37 10.85
N VAL A 78 -15.15 44.22 11.11
CA VAL A 78 -13.89 43.86 11.75
C VAL A 78 -13.54 44.97 12.73
N ASP A 79 -13.37 44.61 13.99
CA ASP A 79 -12.83 45.44 15.05
C ASP A 79 -11.54 44.79 15.58
N LEU A 80 -10.41 45.17 14.99
CA LEU A 80 -9.10 44.62 15.38
C LEU A 80 -8.74 44.93 16.84
N LYS A 81 -9.37 45.94 17.47
CA LYS A 81 -9.10 46.27 18.88
C LYS A 81 -9.73 45.26 19.84
N GLN A 82 -10.72 44.49 19.40
CA GLN A 82 -11.41 43.48 20.22
C GLN A 82 -10.89 42.05 19.95
N GLU A 83 -9.87 41.89 19.10
CA GLU A 83 -9.35 40.57 18.70
C GLU A 83 -8.25 40.07 19.64
N ASN A 84 -8.62 39.20 20.58
CA ASN A 84 -7.65 38.57 21.49
C ASN A 84 -6.88 37.41 20.83
N ASN A 85 -7.48 36.70 19.86
CA ASN A 85 -6.84 35.58 19.15
C ASN A 85 -7.08 35.64 17.63
N PRO A 86 -6.38 36.54 16.90
CA PRO A 86 -6.57 36.71 15.46
C PRO A 86 -6.17 35.45 14.66
N ARG A 87 -5.24 34.63 15.17
CA ARG A 87 -4.80 33.38 14.50
C ARG A 87 -5.90 32.32 14.51
N LEU A 88 -6.55 32.11 15.66
CA LEU A 88 -7.72 31.23 15.76
C LEU A 88 -8.81 31.69 14.79
N LEU A 89 -9.18 32.98 14.83
CA LEU A 89 -10.21 33.54 13.96
C LEU A 89 -9.87 33.35 12.48
N ASN A 90 -8.61 33.52 12.10
CA ASN A 90 -8.16 33.27 10.73
C ASN A 90 -8.28 31.79 10.35
N PHE A 91 -7.93 30.88 11.26
CA PHE A 91 -8.02 29.45 11.02
C PHE A 91 -9.47 28.97 10.89
N VAL A 92 -10.32 29.23 11.89
CA VAL A 92 -11.70 28.71 11.94
C VAL A 92 -12.60 29.31 10.86
N ASN A 93 -12.42 30.58 10.52
CA ASN A 93 -13.22 31.23 9.49
C ASN A 93 -12.90 30.70 8.07
N ASN A 94 -11.80 29.96 7.89
CA ASN A 94 -11.61 29.23 6.64
C ASN A 94 -12.71 28.18 6.44
N PHE A 95 -13.27 27.63 7.52
CA PHE A 95 -14.28 26.57 7.45
C PHE A 95 -15.71 27.07 7.62
N MET A 96 -15.94 28.40 7.60
CA MET A 96 -17.26 28.99 7.81
C MET A 96 -17.73 29.79 6.59
N ASP A 97 -18.98 29.55 6.19
CA ASP A 97 -19.67 30.27 5.11
C ASP A 97 -20.41 31.51 5.65
N THR A 98 -19.65 32.47 6.20
CA THR A 98 -20.23 33.70 6.78
C THR A 98 -19.35 34.92 6.58
N THR A 99 -19.93 36.07 6.28
CA THR A 99 -19.18 37.34 6.26
C THR A 99 -18.97 37.95 7.66
N ASP A 100 -19.46 37.30 8.72
CA ASP A 100 -19.23 37.66 10.11
C ASP A 100 -17.97 36.98 10.68
N ARG A 101 -16.95 37.79 10.97
CA ARG A 101 -15.66 37.32 11.49
C ARG A 101 -15.76 36.71 12.89
N TYR A 102 -16.74 37.13 13.70
CA TYR A 102 -16.79 36.81 15.13
C TYR A 102 -17.79 35.70 15.47
N LEU A 103 -18.53 35.19 14.47
CA LEU A 103 -19.56 34.18 14.67
C LEU A 103 -19.08 32.94 15.43
N PHE A 104 -17.87 32.44 15.13
CA PHE A 104 -17.30 31.30 15.86
C PHE A 104 -17.08 31.64 17.34
N SER A 105 -16.39 32.75 17.63
CA SER A 105 -16.11 33.16 19.00
C SER A 105 -17.39 33.39 19.80
N ASP A 106 -18.42 33.96 19.19
CA ASP A 106 -19.69 34.20 19.87
C ASP A 106 -20.46 32.89 20.13
N LYS A 107 -20.35 31.90 19.23
CA LYS A 107 -20.86 30.54 19.48
C LYS A 107 -20.13 29.85 20.62
N VAL A 108 -18.80 29.97 20.67
CA VAL A 108 -17.95 29.23 21.63
C VAL A 108 -17.98 29.83 23.03
N LYS A 109 -18.05 31.17 23.17
CA LYS A 109 -18.12 31.86 24.48
C LYS A 109 -19.27 31.35 25.36
N ASN A 110 -20.40 30.99 24.77
CA ASN A 110 -21.57 30.51 25.50
C ASN A 110 -21.51 29.01 25.84
N LYS A 111 -20.51 28.28 25.36
CA LYS A 111 -20.33 26.87 25.67
C LYS A 111 -19.76 26.70 27.07
N VAL A 112 -20.18 25.60 27.70
CA VAL A 112 -19.74 25.18 29.02
C VAL A 112 -18.98 23.87 28.86
N ALA A 113 -17.72 23.86 29.26
CA ALA A 113 -16.90 22.67 29.29
C ALA A 113 -16.82 22.14 30.73
N VAL A 114 -17.33 20.94 30.95
CA VAL A 114 -17.15 20.18 32.18
C VAL A 114 -15.93 19.28 31.98
N ILE A 115 -14.92 19.39 32.83
CA ILE A 115 -13.71 18.56 32.77
C ILE A 115 -13.65 17.74 34.06
N ILE A 116 -13.71 16.41 33.91
CA ILE A 116 -13.66 15.45 35.01
C ILE A 116 -12.29 14.79 35.00
N GLY A 117 -11.49 15.06 36.03
CA GLY A 117 -10.08 14.70 36.08
C GLY A 117 -9.19 15.82 35.53
N LEU A 118 -8.24 16.27 36.33
CA LEU A 118 -7.31 17.36 36.09
C LEU A 118 -5.85 16.89 36.18
N GLY A 119 -5.62 15.63 35.77
CA GLY A 119 -4.30 15.12 35.45
C GLY A 119 -3.78 15.68 34.12
N THR A 120 -2.88 14.94 33.47
CA THR A 120 -2.27 15.34 32.19
C THR A 120 -3.34 15.62 31.13
N ARG A 121 -4.25 14.68 30.90
CA ARG A 121 -5.33 14.80 29.90
C ARG A 121 -6.25 15.99 30.14
N GLY A 122 -6.69 16.17 31.39
CA GLY A 122 -7.64 17.21 31.77
C GLY A 122 -7.05 18.61 31.67
N THR A 123 -5.81 18.79 32.13
CA THR A 123 -5.11 20.09 32.03
C THR A 123 -4.79 20.46 30.59
N SER A 124 -4.43 19.48 29.73
CA SER A 124 -4.27 19.68 28.29
C SER A 124 -5.59 20.06 27.61
N MET A 125 -6.69 19.38 27.93
CA MET A 125 -8.00 19.71 27.39
C MET A 125 -8.45 21.13 27.79
N LEU A 126 -8.26 21.51 29.06
CA LEU A 126 -8.54 22.85 29.55
C LEU A 126 -7.73 23.90 28.79
N TYR A 127 -6.43 23.65 28.60
CA TYR A 127 -5.53 24.52 27.85
C TYR A 127 -6.03 24.77 26.42
N TYR A 128 -6.35 23.72 25.67
CA TYR A 128 -6.81 23.87 24.29
C TYR A 128 -8.20 24.50 24.17
N LEU A 129 -9.12 24.20 25.09
CA LEU A 129 -10.45 24.83 25.09
C LEU A 129 -10.39 26.34 25.38
N ILE A 130 -9.51 26.77 26.29
CA ILE A 130 -9.25 28.20 26.53
C ILE A 130 -8.71 28.85 25.25
N GLN A 131 -7.78 28.20 24.54
CA GLN A 131 -7.26 28.71 23.27
C GLN A 131 -8.33 28.81 22.18
N MET A 132 -9.30 27.89 22.17
CA MET A 132 -10.46 27.92 21.27
C MET A 132 -11.51 28.98 21.66
N GLY A 133 -11.34 29.66 22.79
CA GLY A 133 -12.19 30.75 23.24
C GLY A 133 -13.37 30.34 24.11
N VAL A 134 -13.36 29.12 24.68
CA VAL A 134 -14.32 28.72 25.71
C VAL A 134 -14.05 29.52 26.99
N THR A 135 -15.09 30.08 27.61
CA THR A 135 -14.95 30.92 28.80
C THR A 135 -15.64 30.36 30.04
N ASN A 136 -16.52 29.36 29.90
CA ASN A 136 -17.24 28.76 31.01
C ASN A 136 -16.74 27.33 31.27
N PHE A 137 -16.22 27.09 32.47
CA PHE A 137 -15.69 25.80 32.88
C PHE A 137 -16.31 25.30 34.18
N VAL A 138 -16.50 23.99 34.27
CA VAL A 138 -16.76 23.26 35.51
C VAL A 138 -15.63 22.23 35.65
N LEU A 139 -14.82 22.36 36.68
CA LEU A 139 -13.67 21.50 36.91
C LEU A 139 -13.94 20.58 38.11
N ILE A 140 -13.74 19.27 37.92
CA ILE A 140 -14.02 18.26 38.94
C ILE A 140 -12.79 17.37 39.10
N ASP A 141 -12.15 17.39 40.27
CA ASP A 141 -11.01 16.52 40.59
C ASP A 141 -10.81 16.46 42.11
N GLY A 142 -10.59 15.25 42.64
CA GLY A 142 -10.41 14.99 44.07
C GLY A 142 -8.96 15.07 44.57
N ASP A 143 -7.98 15.18 43.68
CA ASP A 143 -6.58 15.10 44.01
C ASP A 143 -5.99 16.45 44.44
N LYS A 144 -4.87 16.37 45.15
CA LYS A 144 -3.99 17.50 45.41
C LYS A 144 -2.82 17.52 44.44
N VAL A 145 -2.24 18.69 44.24
CA VAL A 145 -1.04 18.85 43.43
C VAL A 145 0.15 18.20 44.15
N GLU A 146 0.84 17.31 43.45
CA GLU A 146 2.07 16.67 43.88
C GLU A 146 3.25 17.10 43.00
N HIS A 147 4.47 16.90 43.50
CA HIS A 147 5.69 17.23 42.76
C HIS A 147 5.74 16.57 41.36
N LYS A 148 5.27 15.33 41.24
CA LYS A 148 5.23 14.59 39.96
C LYS A 148 4.31 15.23 38.90
N ASN A 149 3.39 16.11 39.31
CA ASN A 149 2.48 16.77 38.37
C ASN A 149 3.15 17.92 37.62
N LEU A 150 4.19 18.53 38.19
CA LEU A 150 4.80 19.76 37.66
C LEU A 150 5.46 19.57 36.28
N SER A 151 5.98 18.38 35.99
CA SER A 151 6.71 18.14 34.75
C SER A 151 5.82 17.95 33.52
N HIS A 152 4.55 17.56 33.71
CA HIS A 152 3.71 17.05 32.62
C HIS A 152 2.24 17.53 32.66
N GLN A 153 1.80 18.23 33.70
CA GLN A 153 0.43 18.75 33.79
C GLN A 153 0.44 20.27 33.71
N HIS A 154 -0.33 20.82 32.78
CA HIS A 154 -0.30 22.27 32.50
C HIS A 154 -0.71 23.08 33.73
N TYR A 155 -0.15 24.29 33.87
CA TYR A 155 -0.47 25.33 34.86
C TYR A 155 0.00 25.15 36.31
N TYR A 156 0.35 23.94 36.76
CA TYR A 156 0.83 23.76 38.14
C TYR A 156 2.26 24.25 38.32
N THR A 157 2.55 24.75 39.53
CA THR A 157 3.90 25.17 39.94
C THR A 157 4.22 24.66 41.34
N GLU A 158 5.48 24.79 41.76
CA GLU A 158 5.91 24.42 43.11
C GLU A 158 5.06 25.07 44.23
N LYS A 159 4.53 26.28 44.00
CA LYS A 159 3.66 27.00 44.95
C LYS A 159 2.28 26.38 45.14
N ASP A 160 1.92 25.41 44.30
CA ASP A 160 0.61 24.78 44.29
C ASP A 160 0.63 23.40 44.99
N ILE A 161 1.81 22.86 45.30
CA ILE A 161 1.97 21.56 45.97
C ILE A 161 1.14 21.52 47.27
N GLY A 162 0.34 20.47 47.43
CA GLY A 162 -0.53 20.24 48.59
C GLY A 162 -1.91 20.92 48.54
N LYS A 163 -2.16 21.81 47.56
CA LYS A 163 -3.50 22.39 47.30
C LYS A 163 -4.31 21.45 46.42
N TYR A 164 -5.64 21.56 46.49
CA TYR A 164 -6.50 20.84 45.54
C TYR A 164 -6.25 21.33 44.11
N LYS A 165 -6.16 20.39 43.16
CA LYS A 165 -5.91 20.67 41.74
C LYS A 165 -6.89 21.69 41.17
N VAL A 166 -8.18 21.52 41.49
CA VAL A 166 -9.25 22.45 41.08
C VAL A 166 -9.03 23.89 41.57
N GLU A 167 -8.57 24.08 42.81
CA GLU A 167 -8.32 25.40 43.40
C GLU A 167 -7.07 26.05 42.81
N ALA A 168 -5.99 25.27 42.66
CA ALA A 168 -4.75 25.72 42.05
C ALA A 168 -4.98 26.24 40.62
N LEU A 169 -5.70 25.48 39.79
CA LEU A 169 -6.06 25.89 38.43
C LEU A 169 -6.95 27.13 38.41
N LYS A 170 -8.01 27.16 39.24
CA LYS A 170 -8.93 28.30 39.30
C LYS A 170 -8.18 29.60 39.62
N ASN A 171 -7.34 29.59 40.65
CA ASN A 171 -6.58 30.77 41.04
C ASN A 171 -5.63 31.20 39.91
N ARG A 172 -4.87 30.24 39.34
CA ARG A 172 -3.92 30.52 38.26
C ARG A 172 -4.56 31.12 37.02
N LEU A 173 -5.73 30.61 36.65
CA LEU A 173 -6.41 30.98 35.41
C LEU A 173 -7.18 32.29 35.55
N LEU A 174 -7.77 32.58 36.71
CA LEU A 174 -8.46 33.85 36.96
C LEU A 174 -7.49 35.05 37.02
N ASP A 175 -6.23 34.83 37.39
CA ASP A 175 -5.19 35.86 37.35
C ASP A 175 -4.87 36.32 35.92
N ASN A 176 -5.02 35.43 34.94
CA ASN A 176 -4.52 35.63 33.57
C ASN A 176 -5.62 35.69 32.51
N HIS A 177 -6.85 35.30 32.85
CA HIS A 177 -7.95 35.15 31.90
C HIS A 177 -9.29 35.58 32.49
N SER A 178 -10.14 36.20 31.67
CA SER A 178 -11.54 36.47 32.01
C SER A 178 -12.41 35.22 31.81
N LEU A 179 -12.32 34.27 32.75
CA LEU A 179 -13.04 32.98 32.72
C LEU A 179 -14.07 32.89 33.84
N ASN A 180 -15.10 32.07 33.62
CA ASN A 180 -16.10 31.68 34.61
C ASN A 180 -15.87 30.21 35.00
N ILE A 181 -15.21 29.99 36.14
CA ILE A 181 -14.80 28.66 36.59
C ILE A 181 -15.54 28.27 37.87
N LYS A 182 -16.32 27.19 37.80
CA LYS A 182 -16.82 26.45 38.97
C LYS A 182 -15.93 25.24 39.24
N THR A 183 -15.78 24.86 40.49
CA THR A 183 -14.87 23.80 40.94
C THR A 183 -15.56 22.87 41.92
N GLU A 184 -15.26 21.58 41.85
CA GLU A 184 -15.65 20.54 42.81
C GLU A 184 -14.40 19.73 43.19
N SER A 185 -14.06 19.73 44.47
CA SER A 185 -12.85 19.10 45.01
C SER A 185 -13.08 17.66 45.49
N ASN A 186 -14.29 17.12 45.33
CA ASN A 186 -14.59 15.72 45.53
C ASN A 186 -14.60 14.97 44.20
N TYR A 187 -14.29 13.67 44.22
CA TYR A 187 -14.55 12.82 43.05
C TYR A 187 -16.03 12.80 42.73
N LEU A 188 -16.34 12.68 41.43
CA LEU A 188 -17.71 12.57 40.98
C LEU A 188 -18.31 11.26 41.48
N SER A 189 -19.33 11.37 42.33
CA SER A 189 -19.93 10.23 43.03
C SER A 189 -21.25 9.77 42.41
N ASP A 190 -21.99 10.69 41.81
CA ASP A 190 -23.23 10.43 41.09
C ASP A 190 -23.53 11.53 40.06
N LYS A 191 -24.53 11.28 39.20
CA LYS A 191 -25.01 12.24 38.20
C LYS A 191 -25.63 13.50 38.82
N LYS A 192 -26.30 13.40 39.98
CA LYS A 192 -26.96 14.55 40.63
C LYS A 192 -25.96 15.62 41.03
N GLN A 193 -24.77 15.22 41.46
CA GLN A 193 -23.67 16.13 41.76
C GLN A 193 -23.31 16.98 40.53
N LEU A 194 -23.19 16.36 39.35
CA LEU A 194 -22.94 17.10 38.11
C LEU A 194 -24.12 18.02 37.76
N ASP A 195 -25.35 17.50 37.80
CA ASP A 195 -26.57 18.28 37.50
C ASP A 195 -26.65 19.55 38.36
N ASN A 196 -26.28 19.47 39.64
CA ASN A 196 -26.23 20.63 40.54
C ASN A 196 -25.16 21.65 40.14
N LEU A 197 -23.97 21.19 39.73
CA LEU A 197 -22.88 22.08 39.29
C LEU A 197 -23.28 22.86 38.02
N VAL A 198 -24.03 22.22 37.12
CA VAL A 198 -24.48 22.78 35.84
C VAL A 198 -25.94 23.26 35.83
N ALA A 199 -26.66 23.27 36.96
CA ALA A 199 -28.11 23.52 37.02
C ALA A 199 -28.58 24.81 36.31
N ASN A 200 -27.75 25.86 36.35
CA ASN A 200 -28.02 27.16 35.73
C ASN A 200 -27.40 27.31 34.33
N LYS A 201 -26.99 26.21 33.69
CA LYS A 201 -26.36 26.19 32.37
C LYS A 201 -27.30 25.53 31.36
N ASP A 202 -27.24 26.01 30.13
CA ASP A 202 -28.00 25.41 29.04
C ASP A 202 -27.40 24.03 28.68
N LYS A 203 -28.23 22.99 28.80
CA LYS A 203 -27.86 21.61 28.50
C LYS A 203 -27.32 21.47 27.06
N LYS A 204 -27.90 22.17 26.09
CA LYS A 204 -27.47 22.13 24.67
C LYS A 204 -26.09 22.74 24.44
N ASN A 205 -25.61 23.55 25.38
CA ASN A 205 -24.32 24.21 25.33
C ASN A 205 -23.29 23.62 26.31
N THR A 206 -23.63 22.53 26.99
CA THR A 206 -22.77 21.88 27.99
C THR A 206 -22.17 20.60 27.42
N TYR A 207 -20.85 20.46 27.51
CA TYR A 207 -20.09 19.31 27.00
C TYR A 207 -19.21 18.74 28.12
N VAL A 208 -19.14 17.42 28.22
CA VAL A 208 -18.42 16.73 29.30
C VAL A 208 -17.20 16.04 28.72
N PHE A 209 -16.02 16.34 29.27
CA PHE A 209 -14.74 15.74 28.90
C PHE A 209 -14.21 14.92 30.07
N CYS A 210 -14.21 13.61 29.89
CA CYS A 210 -13.79 12.63 30.88
C CYS A 210 -12.30 12.30 30.71
N ALA A 211 -11.50 12.71 31.69
CA ALA A 211 -10.04 12.65 31.69
C ALA A 211 -9.48 11.91 32.93
N PHE A 212 -10.23 10.93 33.45
CA PHE A 212 -9.83 10.08 34.59
C PHE A 212 -9.10 8.80 34.15
N ASP A 213 -8.23 8.28 35.02
CA ASP A 213 -7.28 7.19 34.72
C ASP A 213 -7.91 5.79 34.64
N ASN A 214 -9.10 5.60 35.23
CA ASN A 214 -9.77 4.30 35.18
C ASN A 214 -11.30 4.43 35.09
N LEU A 215 -11.91 3.62 34.24
CA LEU A 215 -13.37 3.46 34.11
C LEU A 215 -13.78 2.21 34.88
N GLY A 216 -13.91 2.34 36.21
CA GLY A 216 -14.56 1.30 37.00
C GLY A 216 -16.07 1.23 36.72
N SER A 217 -16.71 0.11 37.09
CA SER A 217 -18.15 -0.12 36.88
C SER A 217 -19.04 1.03 37.39
N GLN A 218 -18.73 1.60 38.55
CA GLN A 218 -19.45 2.75 39.10
C GLN A 218 -19.29 4.01 38.23
N LEU A 219 -18.09 4.29 37.73
CA LEU A 219 -17.83 5.44 36.87
C LEU A 219 -18.46 5.26 35.48
N LEU A 220 -18.49 4.05 34.94
CA LEU A 220 -19.19 3.72 33.69
C LEU A 220 -20.69 4.01 33.79
N GLN A 221 -21.32 3.61 34.90
CA GLN A 221 -22.73 3.92 35.14
C GLN A 221 -22.97 5.43 35.18
N ILE A 222 -22.13 6.18 35.89
CA ILE A 222 -22.22 7.64 35.96
C ILE A 222 -22.05 8.27 34.58
N VAL A 223 -21.06 7.82 33.79
CA VAL A 223 -20.84 8.29 32.41
C VAL A 223 -22.07 8.01 31.54
N ARG A 224 -22.67 6.82 31.63
CA ARG A 224 -23.89 6.45 30.90
C ARG A 224 -25.02 7.42 31.22
N GLU A 225 -25.28 7.65 32.51
CA GLU A 225 -26.33 8.56 32.97
C GLU A 225 -26.09 10.02 32.54
N ILE A 226 -24.83 10.45 32.44
CA ILE A 226 -24.45 11.78 31.98
C ILE A 226 -24.63 11.90 30.47
N ASN A 227 -24.24 10.89 29.70
CA ASN A 227 -24.27 10.89 28.24
C ASN A 227 -25.68 11.03 27.68
N ASP A 228 -26.69 10.50 28.38
CA ASP A 228 -28.11 10.66 28.03
C ASP A 228 -28.57 12.13 27.98
N ILE A 229 -27.84 13.03 28.66
CA ILE A 229 -28.20 14.46 28.78
C ILE A 229 -27.18 15.36 28.10
N TYR A 230 -25.89 15.05 28.25
CA TYR A 230 -24.79 15.90 27.84
C TYR A 230 -23.88 15.12 26.87
N PRO A 231 -23.52 15.70 25.72
CA PRO A 231 -22.52 15.09 24.85
C PRO A 231 -21.22 14.88 25.63
N THR A 232 -20.84 13.62 25.78
CA THR A 232 -19.72 13.20 26.62
C THR A 232 -18.59 12.66 25.75
N TYR A 233 -17.36 13.02 26.09
CA TYR A 233 -16.15 12.64 25.37
C TYR A 233 -15.21 11.92 26.35
N ILE A 234 -14.70 10.76 25.93
CA ILE A 234 -13.72 9.97 26.68
C ILE A 234 -12.47 9.80 25.83
N ALA A 235 -11.30 9.78 26.45
CA ALA A 235 -10.05 9.46 25.77
C ALA A 235 -9.14 8.60 26.64
N GLY A 236 -8.38 7.73 25.98
CA GLY A 236 -7.46 6.80 26.62
C GLY A 236 -6.21 6.60 25.79
N TYR A 237 -5.20 6.00 26.41
CA TYR A 237 -4.00 5.58 25.71
C TYR A 237 -3.38 4.36 26.37
N ASN A 238 -2.64 3.61 25.57
CA ASN A 238 -1.68 2.60 26.02
C ASN A 238 -0.28 2.96 25.45
N ARG A 239 0.70 2.07 25.55
CA ARG A 239 2.06 2.36 25.05
C ARG A 239 2.10 2.61 23.54
N LYS A 240 1.17 2.02 22.77
CA LYS A 240 1.15 2.01 21.30
C LYS A 240 0.10 2.95 20.70
N LEU A 241 -1.05 3.09 21.34
CA LEU A 241 -2.24 3.71 20.79
C LEU A 241 -2.75 4.84 21.69
N VAL A 242 -3.23 5.91 21.07
CA VAL A 242 -3.99 6.99 21.69
C VAL A 242 -5.36 7.06 21.02
N PHE A 243 -6.45 7.18 21.78
CA PHE A 243 -7.79 7.31 21.21
C PHE A 243 -8.65 8.34 21.94
N ALA A 244 -9.69 8.81 21.26
CA ALA A 244 -10.80 9.55 21.85
C ALA A 244 -12.11 9.16 21.18
N THR A 245 -13.20 9.22 21.93
CA THR A 245 -14.54 8.89 21.45
C THR A 245 -15.58 9.85 22.00
N ILE A 246 -16.61 10.10 21.22
CA ILE A 246 -17.92 10.55 21.68
C ILE A 246 -18.57 9.31 22.29
N VAL A 247 -19.04 9.41 23.52
CA VAL A 247 -19.61 8.26 24.24
C VAL A 247 -20.91 7.85 23.55
N SER A 248 -20.99 6.56 23.20
CA SER A 248 -22.18 5.90 22.69
C SER A 248 -22.56 4.73 23.61
N ASN A 249 -23.81 4.27 23.53
CA ASN A 249 -24.22 3.09 24.28
C ASN A 249 -23.42 1.85 23.85
N SER A 250 -23.10 1.71 22.56
CA SER A 250 -22.27 0.61 22.06
C SER A 250 -20.87 0.65 22.67
N PHE A 251 -20.22 1.82 22.72
CA PHE A 251 -18.89 1.95 23.33
C PHE A 251 -18.88 1.54 24.80
N LEU A 252 -19.93 1.90 25.55
CA LEU A 252 -20.04 1.54 26.96
C LEU A 252 -20.28 0.05 27.16
N GLU A 253 -21.07 -0.59 26.29
CA GLU A 253 -21.30 -2.03 26.29
C GLU A 253 -20.01 -2.79 25.97
N ASP A 254 -19.29 -2.39 24.90
CA ASP A 254 -18.02 -3.00 24.49
C ASP A 254 -16.97 -2.90 25.62
N TYR A 255 -16.86 -1.72 26.25
CA TYR A 255 -15.91 -1.50 27.34
C TYR A 255 -16.28 -2.27 28.62
N GLU A 256 -17.58 -2.43 28.93
CA GLU A 256 -18.04 -3.25 30.05
C GLU A 256 -17.77 -4.74 29.85
N GLU A 257 -17.77 -5.23 28.61
CA GLU A 257 -17.36 -6.60 28.29
C GLU A 257 -15.84 -6.77 28.47
N GLU A 258 -15.03 -5.85 27.91
CA GLU A 258 -13.57 -5.92 28.05
C GLU A 258 -13.12 -5.90 29.51
N VAL A 259 -13.67 -5.01 30.36
CA VAL A 259 -13.21 -4.84 31.75
C VAL A 259 -13.53 -6.05 32.64
N LYS A 260 -14.50 -6.90 32.29
CA LYS A 260 -14.85 -8.10 33.08
C LYS A 260 -13.73 -9.15 33.09
N ASP A 261 -12.88 -9.16 32.08
CA ASP A 261 -11.90 -10.23 31.85
C ASP A 261 -10.47 -9.87 32.32
N TYR A 262 -10.24 -8.66 32.86
CA TYR A 262 -8.88 -8.22 33.23
C TYR A 262 -8.78 -7.59 34.63
N ASP A 263 -7.95 -8.20 35.48
CA ASP A 263 -7.37 -7.54 36.66
C ASP A 263 -6.08 -6.82 36.24
N VAL A 264 -6.15 -5.50 36.00
CA VAL A 264 -5.00 -4.73 35.53
C VAL A 264 -4.30 -4.00 36.68
N ILE A 265 -3.11 -4.49 37.07
CA ILE A 265 -2.15 -3.70 37.87
C ILE A 265 -1.55 -2.64 36.95
N LYS A 266 -1.86 -1.36 37.17
CA LYS A 266 -1.32 -0.24 36.37
C LYS A 266 -0.33 0.58 37.19
N ASP A 267 0.91 0.67 36.71
CA ASP A 267 1.83 1.74 37.09
C ASP A 267 1.52 2.97 36.21
N ASN A 268 1.27 4.12 36.82
CA ASN A 268 0.85 5.33 36.11
C ASN A 268 2.08 6.08 35.55
N SER A 269 2.73 5.48 34.55
CA SER A 269 3.92 6.02 33.88
C SER A 269 3.57 6.96 32.72
N GLY A 270 2.40 7.61 32.75
CA GLY A 270 1.87 8.42 31.65
C GLY A 270 2.82 9.55 31.24
N MET A 271 3.20 9.60 29.97
CA MET A 271 4.02 10.70 29.41
C MET A 271 3.15 11.91 29.08
N GLY A 272 3.65 13.12 29.36
CA GLY A 272 2.91 14.38 29.15
C GLY A 272 2.30 14.52 27.76
N PHE A 273 3.06 14.19 26.72
CA PHE A 273 2.61 14.31 25.34
C PHE A 273 1.42 13.39 24.99
N LEU A 274 1.26 12.24 25.67
CA LEU A 274 0.09 11.36 25.46
C LEU A 274 -1.20 12.02 25.97
N GLY A 275 -1.07 12.82 27.04
CA GLY A 275 -2.17 13.66 27.52
C GLY A 275 -2.53 14.77 26.53
N ASP A 276 -1.54 15.37 25.87
CA ASP A 276 -1.78 16.35 24.82
C ASP A 276 -2.45 15.71 23.59
N LEU A 277 -1.98 14.54 23.14
CA LEU A 277 -2.57 13.85 21.99
C LEU A 277 -4.03 13.46 22.23
N THR A 278 -4.34 12.85 23.38
CA THR A 278 -5.74 12.54 23.75
C THR A 278 -6.63 13.78 23.79
N ALA A 279 -6.13 14.89 24.37
CA ALA A 279 -6.87 16.16 24.40
C ALA A 279 -7.10 16.71 22.99
N LEU A 280 -6.12 16.61 22.08
CA LEU A 280 -6.25 17.03 20.69
C LEU A 280 -7.30 16.18 19.93
N LEU A 281 -7.36 14.86 20.17
CA LEU A 281 -8.38 14.00 19.57
C LEU A 281 -9.78 14.34 20.08
N MET A 282 -9.96 14.53 21.39
CA MET A 282 -11.24 14.99 21.96
C MET A 282 -11.66 16.36 21.41
N LEU A 283 -10.69 17.29 21.32
CA LEU A 283 -10.92 18.61 20.75
C LEU A 283 -11.37 18.52 19.29
N ARG A 284 -10.76 17.62 18.51
CA ARG A 284 -11.12 17.38 17.11
C ARG A 284 -12.55 16.87 16.96
N LEU A 285 -12.97 15.93 17.81
CA LEU A 285 -14.35 15.44 17.85
C LEU A 285 -15.32 16.56 18.26
N TRP A 286 -14.99 17.34 19.29
CA TRP A 286 -15.82 18.46 19.72
C TRP A 286 -15.96 19.56 18.65
N LEU A 287 -14.88 19.88 17.94
CA LEU A 287 -14.86 20.90 16.88
C LEU A 287 -15.87 20.61 15.77
N GLN A 288 -16.13 19.33 15.48
CA GLN A 288 -17.07 18.94 14.43
C GLN A 288 -18.51 19.37 14.76
N LYS A 289 -18.87 19.40 16.05
CA LYS A 289 -20.16 19.95 16.52
C LYS A 289 -20.22 21.48 16.41
N MET A 290 -19.06 22.15 16.39
CA MET A 290 -18.99 23.61 16.25
C MET A 290 -18.93 24.05 14.78
N LEU A 291 -18.35 23.22 13.92
CA LEU A 291 -18.05 23.49 12.52
C LEU A 291 -18.58 22.34 11.65
N PRO A 292 -19.82 22.46 11.10
CA PRO A 292 -20.44 21.39 10.31
C PRO A 292 -19.61 20.91 9.11
N LYS A 293 -18.78 21.78 8.51
CA LYS A 293 -17.86 21.38 7.42
C LYS A 293 -16.77 20.39 7.85
N LEU A 294 -16.49 20.30 9.15
CA LEU A 294 -15.54 19.37 9.73
C LEU A 294 -16.23 18.14 10.34
N ASP A 295 -17.56 18.05 10.22
CA ASP A 295 -18.36 16.91 10.67
C ASP A 295 -18.36 15.83 9.58
N TYR A 296 -17.45 14.88 9.75
CA TYR A 296 -17.35 13.70 8.92
C TYR A 296 -18.13 12.51 9.51
N GLY A 297 -18.98 12.75 10.52
CA GLY A 297 -19.72 11.69 11.21
C GLY A 297 -18.82 10.80 12.07
N TRP A 298 -17.68 11.31 12.54
CA TRP A 298 -16.76 10.57 13.37
C TRP A 298 -17.19 10.61 14.83
N ASP A 299 -17.42 9.45 15.41
CA ASP A 299 -17.67 9.32 16.84
C ASP A 299 -16.44 8.75 17.59
N TYR A 300 -15.42 8.30 16.86
CA TYR A 300 -14.19 7.73 17.40
C TYR A 300 -12.98 8.18 16.56
N LEU A 301 -11.86 8.48 17.22
CA LEU A 301 -10.58 8.80 16.61
C LEU A 301 -9.47 8.07 17.34
N GLU A 302 -8.47 7.61 16.58
CA GLU A 302 -7.29 6.96 17.12
C GLU A 302 -6.02 7.38 16.38
N TYR A 303 -4.89 7.24 17.07
CA TYR A 303 -3.57 7.50 16.56
C TYR A 303 -2.58 6.48 17.13
N SER A 304 -1.93 5.72 16.26
CA SER A 304 -0.86 4.79 16.61
C SER A 304 0.49 5.53 16.63
N LEU A 305 1.27 5.36 17.70
CA LEU A 305 2.58 5.98 17.88
C LEU A 305 3.70 5.23 17.15
N PHE A 306 3.49 3.94 16.87
CA PHE A 306 4.54 3.05 16.37
C PHE A 306 4.20 2.35 15.05
N ASP A 307 2.93 2.37 14.61
CA ASP A 307 2.56 1.81 13.31
C ASP A 307 2.44 2.93 12.27
N ASN A 308 3.23 2.80 11.19
CA ASN A 308 3.09 3.62 9.98
C ASN A 308 2.06 3.05 9.00
N GLU A 309 1.48 1.88 9.28
CA GLU A 309 0.51 1.23 8.40
C GLU A 309 -0.84 1.08 9.11
N SER A 310 -1.88 1.60 8.45
CA SER A 310 -3.31 1.48 8.75
C SER A 310 -3.89 2.36 9.87
N SER A 311 -4.73 3.32 9.44
CA SER A 311 -5.66 4.06 10.29
C SER A 311 -7.08 3.50 10.14
N ILE A 312 -7.84 3.49 11.25
CA ILE A 312 -9.30 3.67 11.36
C ILE A 312 -10.23 2.54 10.86
N PHE A 313 -9.82 1.64 9.96
CA PHE A 313 -10.79 0.73 9.29
C PHE A 313 -10.78 -0.74 9.72
N SER A 314 -9.70 -1.25 10.31
CA SER A 314 -9.54 -2.71 10.50
C SER A 314 -10.43 -3.29 11.60
N HIS A 315 -10.73 -2.53 12.67
CA HIS A 315 -11.44 -3.09 13.84
C HIS A 315 -12.98 -3.13 13.69
N TYR A 316 -13.57 -2.27 12.86
CA TYR A 316 -15.03 -2.19 12.70
C TYR A 316 -15.60 -3.17 11.65
N LEU A 317 -14.77 -3.68 10.73
CA LEU A 317 -15.21 -4.54 9.62
C LEU A 317 -15.41 -6.00 10.03
N THR A 318 -14.78 -6.45 11.11
CA THR A 318 -14.82 -7.87 11.53
C THR A 318 -16.13 -8.28 12.21
N ASN A 319 -16.97 -7.34 12.67
CA ASN A 319 -18.15 -7.66 13.50
C ASN A 319 -19.53 -7.34 12.89
N LYS A 320 -19.65 -6.95 11.61
CA LYS A 320 -20.96 -6.74 10.95
C LYS A 320 -21.19 -7.71 9.79
N LYS A 321 -22.20 -8.58 9.92
CA LYS A 321 -22.80 -9.30 8.79
C LYS A 321 -23.44 -8.29 7.83
N LEU A 322 -22.81 -8.06 6.69
CA LEU A 322 -23.27 -7.17 5.63
C LEU A 322 -24.52 -7.72 4.91
N ASN A 323 -25.46 -6.84 4.63
CA ASN A 323 -26.70 -7.14 3.91
C ASN A 323 -26.39 -7.24 2.40
N ILE A 324 -26.88 -8.30 1.76
CA ILE A 324 -26.37 -8.91 0.51
C ILE A 324 -26.55 -8.06 -0.78
N ASN A 325 -27.08 -6.84 -0.71
CA ASN A 325 -27.36 -6.01 -1.90
C ASN A 325 -26.24 -5.02 -2.30
N ASP A 326 -25.23 -4.80 -1.45
CA ASP A 326 -24.03 -3.97 -1.76
C ASP A 326 -22.80 -4.79 -2.19
N LYS A 327 -22.99 -6.07 -2.52
CA LYS A 327 -21.91 -7.02 -2.81
C LYS A 327 -20.90 -6.49 -3.81
N THR A 328 -21.33 -5.93 -4.94
CA THR A 328 -20.37 -5.51 -6.00
C THR A 328 -19.41 -4.42 -5.53
N PHE A 329 -19.87 -3.48 -4.70
CA PHE A 329 -19.01 -2.42 -4.16
C PHE A 329 -18.09 -2.96 -3.06
N PHE A 330 -18.65 -3.72 -2.12
CA PHE A 330 -17.87 -4.28 -1.02
C PHE A 330 -16.84 -5.31 -1.51
N PHE A 331 -17.22 -6.22 -2.40
CA PHE A 331 -16.28 -7.16 -3.03
C PHE A 331 -15.18 -6.42 -3.77
N LYS A 332 -15.54 -5.57 -4.75
CA LYS A 332 -14.56 -4.92 -5.62
C LYS A 332 -13.63 -3.93 -4.90
N PHE A 333 -14.17 -3.13 -3.98
CA PHE A 333 -13.41 -2.00 -3.42
C PHE A 333 -12.95 -2.21 -1.99
N VAL A 334 -13.42 -3.24 -1.28
CA VAL A 334 -13.04 -3.51 0.11
C VAL A 334 -12.43 -4.89 0.24
N LEU A 335 -13.15 -5.93 -0.17
CA LEU A 335 -12.72 -7.32 0.00
C LEU A 335 -11.55 -7.67 -0.92
N ASP A 336 -11.63 -7.36 -2.22
CA ASP A 336 -10.56 -7.66 -3.17
C ASP A 336 -9.27 -6.94 -2.79
N SER A 337 -9.36 -5.67 -2.40
CA SER A 337 -8.19 -4.91 -1.94
C SER A 337 -7.64 -5.45 -0.62
N HIS A 338 -8.49 -5.92 0.29
CA HIS A 338 -8.05 -6.55 1.54
C HIS A 338 -7.43 -7.93 1.31
N LEU A 339 -8.03 -8.77 0.47
CA LEU A 339 -7.48 -10.07 0.05
C LEU A 339 -6.16 -9.89 -0.70
N ASN A 340 -6.07 -8.91 -1.60
CA ASN A 340 -4.82 -8.56 -2.27
C ASN A 340 -3.77 -8.09 -1.27
N ASN A 341 -4.15 -7.34 -0.23
CA ASN A 341 -3.21 -6.93 0.81
C ASN A 341 -2.75 -8.12 1.66
N LEU A 342 -3.65 -8.97 2.14
CA LEU A 342 -3.31 -10.19 2.89
C LEU A 342 -2.42 -11.11 2.06
N TYR A 343 -2.74 -11.28 0.79
CA TYR A 343 -1.96 -12.11 -0.12
C TYR A 343 -0.60 -11.48 -0.42
N SER A 344 -0.54 -10.17 -0.61
CA SER A 344 0.73 -9.44 -0.73
C SER A 344 1.57 -9.60 0.54
N GLN A 345 0.98 -9.47 1.74
CA GLN A 345 1.68 -9.68 3.00
C GLN A 345 2.15 -11.12 3.17
N TYR A 346 1.38 -12.11 2.72
CA TYR A 346 1.83 -13.49 2.62
C TYR A 346 3.00 -13.63 1.67
N LEU A 347 2.98 -13.05 0.47
CA LEU A 347 4.13 -13.13 -0.45
C LEU A 347 5.40 -12.48 0.13
N LEU A 348 5.25 -11.42 0.93
CA LEU A 348 6.38 -10.73 1.56
C LEU A 348 6.94 -11.50 2.77
N SER A 349 6.09 -11.90 3.71
CA SER A 349 6.49 -12.51 5.00
C SER A 349 6.49 -14.03 4.98
N GLY A 350 5.66 -14.61 4.11
CA GLY A 350 5.20 -15.99 4.11
C GLY A 350 4.68 -16.46 5.46
N ASN A 351 4.01 -15.57 6.19
CA ASN A 351 3.21 -15.91 7.36
C ASN A 351 1.94 -16.65 6.91
N GLU A 352 1.79 -17.91 7.32
CA GLU A 352 0.63 -18.73 6.97
C GLU A 352 -0.68 -18.21 7.59
N ASP A 353 -0.63 -17.41 8.66
CA ASP A 353 -1.81 -16.76 9.26
C ASP A 353 -2.58 -15.92 8.24
N ASN A 354 -1.88 -15.25 7.31
CA ASN A 354 -2.51 -14.47 6.24
C ASN A 354 -3.29 -15.36 5.26
N ILE A 355 -2.80 -16.57 5.01
CA ILE A 355 -3.50 -17.57 4.17
C ILE A 355 -4.68 -18.16 4.91
N GLU A 356 -4.56 -18.43 6.21
CA GLU A 356 -5.69 -18.86 7.04
C GLU A 356 -6.78 -17.78 7.09
N GLU A 357 -6.41 -16.51 7.20
CA GLU A 357 -7.34 -15.39 7.16
C GLU A 357 -8.01 -15.27 5.78
N ILE A 358 -7.27 -15.41 4.67
CA ILE A 358 -7.84 -15.47 3.32
C ILE A 358 -8.83 -16.63 3.19
N LYS A 359 -8.50 -17.82 3.70
CA LYS A 359 -9.40 -18.99 3.69
C LYS A 359 -10.67 -18.69 4.49
N ALA A 360 -10.54 -18.18 5.72
CA ALA A 360 -11.65 -17.84 6.58
C ALA A 360 -12.56 -16.77 5.97
N ILE A 361 -11.98 -15.72 5.38
CA ILE A 361 -12.72 -14.70 4.64
C ILE A 361 -13.47 -15.35 3.47
N SER A 362 -12.81 -16.22 2.73
CA SER A 362 -13.40 -16.80 1.52
C SER A 362 -14.56 -17.76 1.82
N GLU A 363 -14.44 -18.55 2.87
CA GLU A 363 -15.55 -19.34 3.43
C GLU A 363 -16.71 -18.43 3.88
N ASN A 364 -16.41 -17.37 4.63
CA ASN A 364 -17.42 -16.44 5.13
C ASN A 364 -18.15 -15.67 4.02
N PHE A 365 -17.49 -15.40 2.90
CA PHE A 365 -18.03 -14.64 1.77
C PHE A 365 -18.48 -15.52 0.59
N ASN A 366 -18.37 -16.85 0.71
CA ASN A 366 -18.73 -17.81 -0.32
C ASN A 366 -18.01 -17.53 -1.66
N LEU A 367 -16.74 -17.14 -1.56
CA LEU A 367 -15.86 -16.91 -2.69
C LEU A 367 -15.39 -18.27 -3.22
N ASP A 368 -15.42 -18.44 -4.55
CA ASP A 368 -14.72 -19.52 -5.24
C ASP A 368 -13.21 -19.25 -5.17
N ILE A 369 -12.62 -19.36 -3.98
CA ILE A 369 -11.21 -19.75 -3.91
C ILE A 369 -11.23 -21.22 -4.28
N GLU A 370 -10.67 -21.56 -5.44
CA GLU A 370 -10.46 -22.94 -5.85
C GLU A 370 -10.09 -23.76 -4.62
N GLU A 371 -10.93 -24.77 -4.29
CA GLU A 371 -10.76 -25.66 -3.15
C GLU A 371 -9.27 -25.95 -2.95
N ILE A 372 -8.63 -25.29 -1.98
CA ILE A 372 -7.26 -25.60 -1.58
C ILE A 372 -7.38 -26.92 -0.84
N ASN A 373 -7.33 -27.95 -1.69
CA ASN A 373 -7.56 -29.36 -1.51
C ASN A 373 -6.92 -29.88 -0.22
N THR A 374 -7.72 -30.50 0.63
CA THR A 374 -7.25 -31.44 1.66
C THR A 374 -6.22 -32.43 1.11
N THR A 375 -6.37 -32.87 -0.15
CA THR A 375 -5.40 -33.75 -0.84
C THR A 375 -4.03 -33.10 -1.11
N VAL A 376 -3.96 -31.79 -1.32
CA VAL A 376 -2.71 -31.04 -1.54
C VAL A 376 -1.96 -30.89 -0.22
N ASP A 377 -2.68 -30.54 0.85
CA ASP A 377 -2.11 -30.39 2.18
C ASP A 377 -1.63 -31.74 2.74
N GLU A 378 -2.38 -32.83 2.49
CA GLU A 378 -1.97 -34.21 2.81
C GLU A 378 -0.68 -34.62 2.08
N PHE A 379 -0.59 -34.35 0.77
CA PHE A 379 0.63 -34.66 0.00
C PHE A 379 1.82 -33.81 0.48
N ARG A 380 1.64 -32.51 0.66
CA ARG A 380 2.69 -31.60 1.15
C ARG A 380 3.17 -32.03 2.52
N SER A 381 2.27 -32.36 3.45
CA SER A 381 2.61 -32.88 4.77
C SER A 381 3.42 -34.18 4.68
N LYS A 382 2.98 -35.13 3.85
CA LYS A 382 3.70 -36.39 3.65
C LYS A 382 5.09 -36.18 3.03
N ARG A 383 5.20 -35.35 1.99
CA ARG A 383 6.48 -35.01 1.35
C ARG A 383 7.41 -34.25 2.29
N ASP A 384 6.90 -33.22 2.95
CA ASP A 384 7.69 -32.34 3.82
C ASP A 384 8.05 -33.06 5.14
N SER A 385 7.41 -34.19 5.49
CA SER A 385 7.86 -35.07 6.58
C SER A 385 9.11 -35.91 6.24
N LEU A 386 9.51 -35.98 4.97
CA LEU A 386 10.66 -36.77 4.54
C LEU A 386 11.98 -36.09 4.93
N HIS A 387 12.96 -36.91 5.29
CA HIS A 387 14.28 -36.47 5.72
C HIS A 387 15.40 -37.21 4.98
N ILE A 388 16.54 -36.54 4.81
CA ILE A 388 17.74 -37.06 4.17
C ILE A 388 18.99 -36.75 5.00
N ALA A 389 19.83 -37.76 5.20
CA ALA A 389 21.11 -37.60 5.87
C ALA A 389 22.13 -36.94 4.93
N TYR A 390 22.62 -35.75 5.30
CA TYR A 390 23.66 -35.03 4.58
C TYR A 390 24.63 -34.35 5.55
N SER A 391 25.94 -34.51 5.32
CA SER A 391 27.01 -33.92 6.15
C SER A 391 26.87 -34.19 7.66
N GLY A 392 26.43 -35.40 8.02
CA GLY A 392 26.24 -35.82 9.42
C GLY A 392 24.99 -35.25 10.10
N LYS A 393 24.13 -34.53 9.37
CA LYS A 393 22.85 -34.01 9.86
C LYS A 393 21.69 -34.70 9.15
N ASP A 394 20.62 -34.92 9.88
CA ASP A 394 19.32 -35.27 9.29
C ASP A 394 18.62 -33.99 8.87
N MET A 395 18.27 -33.86 7.59
CA MET A 395 17.75 -32.63 7.01
C MET A 395 16.40 -32.87 6.37
N ASN A 396 15.49 -31.92 6.54
CA ASN A 396 14.21 -31.91 5.83
C ASN A 396 14.43 -31.96 4.31
N ILE A 397 13.68 -32.80 3.60
CA ILE A 397 13.88 -33.03 2.16
C ILE A 397 13.69 -31.76 1.34
N LYS A 398 12.74 -30.90 1.70
CA LYS A 398 12.40 -29.67 0.98
C LYS A 398 13.52 -28.64 1.11
N HIS A 399 14.03 -28.46 2.33
CA HIS A 399 15.18 -27.61 2.58
C HIS A 399 16.44 -28.12 1.85
N PHE A 400 16.72 -29.43 1.91
CA PHE A 400 17.83 -30.01 1.16
C PHE A 400 17.67 -29.80 -0.35
N TYR A 401 16.50 -30.09 -0.91
CA TYR A 401 16.26 -30.01 -2.35
C TYR A 401 16.33 -28.58 -2.89
N ASN A 402 15.79 -27.60 -2.16
CA ASN A 402 15.69 -26.23 -2.65
C ASN A 402 16.92 -25.37 -2.34
N GLU A 403 17.58 -25.59 -1.19
CA GLU A 403 18.66 -24.71 -0.73
C GLU A 403 20.05 -25.36 -0.82
N ILE A 404 20.15 -26.68 -0.67
CA ILE A 404 21.46 -27.37 -0.60
C ILE A 404 21.83 -28.00 -1.94
N MET A 405 20.93 -28.78 -2.54
CA MET A 405 21.15 -29.53 -3.78
C MET A 405 21.64 -28.65 -4.95
N PRO A 406 21.13 -27.42 -5.17
CA PRO A 406 21.64 -26.55 -6.24
C PRO A 406 23.10 -26.13 -6.08
N ASN A 407 23.62 -26.19 -4.85
CA ASN A 407 24.93 -25.66 -4.47
C ASN A 407 26.02 -26.73 -4.30
N ILE A 408 25.73 -28.01 -4.59
CA ILE A 408 26.67 -29.13 -4.35
C ILE A 408 26.84 -30.01 -5.59
N ILE A 409 28.01 -30.65 -5.75
CA ILE A 409 28.11 -31.81 -6.65
C ILE A 409 27.51 -32.99 -5.91
N MET A 410 26.51 -33.63 -6.51
CA MET A 410 25.90 -34.81 -5.90
C MET A 410 26.75 -36.05 -6.14
N SER A 411 27.18 -36.70 -5.06
CA SER A 411 27.74 -38.05 -5.16
C SER A 411 26.67 -39.05 -5.56
N SER A 412 27.04 -40.13 -6.26
CA SER A 412 26.11 -41.19 -6.65
C SER A 412 25.38 -41.80 -5.44
N LYS A 413 26.05 -41.88 -4.28
CA LYS A 413 25.46 -42.37 -3.02
C LYS A 413 24.38 -41.42 -2.49
N LEU A 414 24.67 -40.11 -2.46
CA LEU A 414 23.69 -39.11 -2.02
C LEU A 414 22.49 -39.05 -2.96
N ALA A 415 22.72 -39.15 -4.27
CA ALA A 415 21.67 -39.19 -5.28
C ALA A 415 20.76 -40.43 -5.12
N GLN A 416 21.34 -41.59 -4.83
CA GLN A 416 20.56 -42.81 -4.55
C GLN A 416 19.74 -42.69 -3.25
N ASN A 417 20.28 -42.04 -2.23
CA ASN A 417 19.54 -41.77 -0.99
C ASN A 417 18.35 -40.83 -1.25
N LEU A 418 18.55 -39.80 -2.07
CA LEU A 418 17.49 -38.88 -2.50
C LEU A 418 16.37 -39.61 -3.27
N ASP A 419 16.74 -40.48 -4.22
CA ASP A 419 15.79 -41.31 -4.99
C ASP A 419 14.96 -42.22 -4.08
N ASN A 420 15.61 -42.92 -3.15
CA ASN A 420 14.95 -43.78 -2.17
C ASN A 420 14.02 -43.00 -1.24
N CYS A 421 14.35 -41.74 -0.94
CA CYS A 421 13.52 -40.86 -0.13
C CYS A 421 12.26 -40.43 -0.91
N LEU A 422 12.43 -39.93 -2.13
CA LEU A 422 11.33 -39.45 -2.97
C LEU A 422 10.40 -40.58 -3.47
N LYS A 423 10.91 -41.81 -3.61
CA LYS A 423 10.08 -43.00 -3.91
C LYS A 423 8.91 -43.20 -2.95
N LYS A 424 9.01 -42.72 -1.71
CA LYS A 424 7.95 -42.83 -0.69
C LYS A 424 6.69 -42.03 -1.00
N VAL A 425 6.76 -41.10 -1.95
CA VAL A 425 5.64 -40.27 -2.42
C VAL A 425 5.35 -40.44 -3.92
N GLU A 426 5.94 -41.46 -4.55
CA GLU A 426 5.83 -41.71 -5.99
C GLU A 426 4.38 -41.99 -6.41
N SER A 427 3.71 -42.90 -5.72
CA SER A 427 2.32 -43.30 -6.00
C SER A 427 1.35 -42.12 -5.92
N GLU A 428 1.50 -41.28 -4.91
CA GLU A 428 0.68 -40.10 -4.69
C GLU A 428 0.99 -39.03 -5.75
N THR A 429 2.27 -38.87 -6.12
CA THR A 429 2.67 -37.97 -7.20
C THR A 429 1.99 -38.37 -8.51
N VAL A 430 2.01 -39.67 -8.87
CA VAL A 430 1.36 -40.19 -10.08
C VAL A 430 -0.15 -39.94 -10.05
N SER A 431 -0.79 -40.19 -8.90
CA SER A 431 -2.22 -39.95 -8.71
C SER A 431 -2.58 -38.47 -8.94
N LEU A 432 -1.80 -37.54 -8.37
CA LEU A 432 -1.99 -36.10 -8.53
C LEU A 432 -1.79 -35.65 -9.99
N VAL A 433 -0.76 -36.13 -10.67
CA VAL A 433 -0.50 -35.83 -12.09
C VAL A 433 -1.68 -36.28 -12.95
N ASN A 434 -2.18 -37.50 -12.77
CA ASN A 434 -3.32 -38.00 -13.53
C ASN A 434 -4.62 -37.25 -13.21
N LYS A 435 -4.84 -36.86 -11.94
CA LYS A 435 -5.98 -36.01 -11.53
C LYS A 435 -5.91 -34.65 -12.23
N LYS A 436 -4.76 -33.98 -12.18
CA LYS A 436 -4.53 -32.70 -12.87
C LYS A 436 -4.71 -32.83 -14.37
N LYS A 437 -4.17 -33.90 -14.99
CA LYS A 437 -4.34 -34.18 -16.43
C LYS A 437 -5.81 -34.17 -16.84
N LYS A 438 -6.66 -34.89 -16.11
CA LYS A 438 -8.10 -34.94 -16.38
C LYS A 438 -8.76 -33.55 -16.29
N LYS A 439 -8.30 -32.68 -15.38
CA LYS A 439 -8.82 -31.30 -15.21
C LYS A 439 -8.39 -30.36 -16.35
N VAL A 440 -7.10 -30.36 -16.71
CA VAL A 440 -6.51 -29.27 -17.52
C VAL A 440 -6.29 -29.60 -19.00
N ARG A 441 -6.42 -30.88 -19.39
CA ARG A 441 -6.07 -31.36 -20.74
C ARG A 441 -6.70 -30.53 -21.86
N ASP A 442 -8.01 -30.36 -21.85
CA ASP A 442 -8.72 -29.70 -22.97
C ASP A 442 -8.35 -28.22 -23.08
N LYS A 443 -8.13 -27.55 -21.94
CA LYS A 443 -7.61 -26.18 -21.86
C LYS A 443 -6.22 -26.10 -22.49
N TYR A 444 -5.30 -26.99 -22.12
CA TYR A 444 -3.94 -27.02 -22.65
C TYR A 444 -3.90 -27.34 -24.15
N VAL A 445 -4.71 -28.30 -24.62
CA VAL A 445 -4.85 -28.62 -26.05
C VAL A 445 -5.31 -27.39 -26.84
N LYS A 446 -6.29 -26.64 -26.33
CA LYS A 446 -6.77 -25.40 -26.95
C LYS A 446 -5.72 -24.29 -26.97
N GLN A 447 -4.97 -24.11 -25.89
CA GLN A 447 -3.84 -23.15 -25.88
C GLN A 447 -2.80 -23.53 -26.94
N LEU A 448 -2.43 -24.81 -27.01
CA LEU A 448 -1.43 -25.32 -27.94
C LEU A 448 -1.85 -25.19 -29.41
N SER A 449 -3.14 -25.32 -29.73
CA SER A 449 -3.61 -25.10 -31.10
C SER A 449 -3.39 -23.67 -31.57
N ASN A 450 -3.51 -22.69 -30.66
CA ASN A 450 -3.29 -21.28 -30.98
C ASN A 450 -1.80 -20.97 -31.18
N LEU A 451 -0.91 -21.71 -30.51
CA LEU A 451 0.54 -21.48 -30.53
C LEU A 451 1.29 -22.28 -31.60
N LYS A 452 0.58 -23.01 -32.47
CA LYS A 452 1.17 -23.99 -33.40
C LYS A 452 2.26 -23.39 -34.29
N ARG A 453 2.13 -22.12 -34.70
CA ARG A 453 3.10 -21.41 -35.55
C ARG A 453 4.36 -20.97 -34.80
N GLN A 454 4.23 -20.62 -33.52
CA GLN A 454 5.32 -20.09 -32.70
C GLN A 454 6.27 -21.18 -32.18
N LEU A 455 5.75 -22.39 -31.94
CA LEU A 455 6.50 -23.49 -31.31
C LEU A 455 7.83 -23.87 -32.00
N PRO A 456 7.89 -24.02 -33.34
CA PRO A 456 9.15 -24.36 -34.01
C PRO A 456 10.23 -23.30 -33.83
N CYS A 457 9.84 -22.03 -33.87
CA CYS A 457 10.74 -20.89 -33.72
C CYS A 457 11.31 -20.82 -32.29
N LEU A 458 10.44 -20.93 -31.27
CA LEU A 458 10.84 -20.98 -29.87
C LEU A 458 11.74 -22.19 -29.54
N ALA A 459 11.40 -23.37 -30.07
CA ALA A 459 12.23 -24.56 -29.87
C ALA A 459 13.62 -24.43 -30.49
N SER A 460 13.74 -23.77 -31.66
CA SER A 460 15.03 -23.47 -32.26
C SER A 460 15.87 -22.55 -31.37
N LEU A 461 15.27 -21.46 -30.87
CA LEU A 461 15.94 -20.52 -29.98
C LEU A 461 16.47 -21.21 -28.71
N VAL A 462 15.64 -22.01 -28.06
CA VAL A 462 16.02 -22.70 -26.82
C VAL A 462 17.15 -23.69 -27.06
N ARG A 463 17.17 -24.39 -28.20
CA ARG A 463 18.32 -25.25 -28.58
C ARG A 463 19.60 -24.44 -28.72
N GLU A 464 19.54 -23.24 -29.29
CA GLU A 464 20.69 -22.35 -29.43
C GLU A 464 21.21 -21.88 -28.06
N ILE A 465 20.32 -21.40 -27.17
CA ILE A 465 20.68 -21.03 -25.79
C ILE A 465 21.31 -22.22 -25.05
N ASN A 466 20.67 -23.39 -25.14
CA ASN A 466 21.14 -24.62 -24.52
C ASN A 466 22.52 -25.04 -25.03
N ASN A 467 22.76 -24.98 -26.33
CA ASN A 467 24.05 -25.35 -26.92
C ASN A 467 25.16 -24.36 -26.55
N THR A 468 24.84 -23.07 -26.48
CA THR A 468 25.77 -22.03 -26.01
C THR A 468 26.09 -22.21 -24.53
N PHE A 469 25.09 -22.47 -23.69
CA PHE A 469 25.27 -22.57 -22.25
C PHE A 469 25.90 -23.91 -21.81
N PHE A 470 25.64 -24.99 -22.55
CA PHE A 470 26.27 -26.29 -22.35
C PHE A 470 27.14 -26.63 -23.56
N PRO A 471 28.42 -26.21 -23.59
CA PRO A 471 29.28 -26.49 -24.73
C PRO A 471 29.60 -28.00 -24.85
N ASP A 472 29.69 -28.72 -23.74
CA ASP A 472 30.11 -30.13 -23.70
C ASP A 472 29.13 -31.09 -24.42
N GLU A 473 29.67 -32.14 -25.03
CA GLU A 473 28.88 -33.19 -25.69
C GLU A 473 28.13 -34.09 -24.69
N GLU A 474 28.63 -34.20 -23.46
CA GLU A 474 28.01 -34.97 -22.37
C GLU A 474 27.54 -34.02 -21.26
N ILE A 475 26.26 -34.10 -20.89
CA ILE A 475 25.67 -33.35 -19.79
C ILE A 475 25.29 -34.33 -18.68
N ASP A 476 26.06 -34.34 -17.59
CA ASP A 476 25.83 -35.19 -16.42
C ASP A 476 25.24 -34.39 -15.25
N PHE A 477 23.96 -34.58 -14.96
CA PHE A 477 23.26 -33.86 -13.89
C PHE A 477 23.76 -34.16 -12.46
N LEU A 478 24.62 -35.17 -12.25
CA LEU A 478 25.31 -35.35 -10.95
C LEU A 478 26.56 -34.48 -10.81
N LYS A 479 27.22 -34.18 -11.93
CA LYS A 479 28.46 -33.39 -11.99
C LYS A 479 28.20 -31.95 -12.38
N TYR A 480 27.02 -31.68 -12.95
CA TYR A 480 26.60 -30.38 -13.40
C TYR A 480 26.49 -29.41 -12.22
N LYS A 481 27.19 -28.28 -12.33
CA LYS A 481 27.12 -27.17 -11.38
C LYS A 481 26.83 -25.88 -12.15
N PRO A 482 25.60 -25.36 -12.11
CA PRO A 482 25.32 -24.02 -12.63
C PRO A 482 26.01 -22.92 -11.80
N GLN A 483 26.38 -23.20 -10.54
CA GLN A 483 26.89 -22.22 -9.58
C GLN A 483 28.25 -22.62 -8.98
N ILE A 484 29.36 -22.15 -9.56
CA ILE A 484 30.63 -21.98 -8.82
C ILE A 484 31.18 -20.55 -8.97
N SER A 485 30.70 -19.74 -9.91
CA SER A 485 31.04 -18.32 -9.91
C SER A 485 30.26 -17.61 -8.79
N THR A 486 30.97 -16.94 -7.89
CA THR A 486 30.37 -15.91 -7.04
C THR A 486 29.80 -14.83 -7.96
N PRO A 487 28.47 -14.59 -7.97
CA PRO A 487 27.88 -13.60 -8.87
C PRO A 487 28.47 -12.23 -8.56
N LYS A 488 28.73 -11.45 -9.61
CA LYS A 488 29.25 -10.09 -9.45
C LYS A 488 28.30 -9.27 -8.58
N LEU A 489 28.85 -8.66 -7.54
CA LEU A 489 28.08 -7.82 -6.62
C LEU A 489 27.70 -6.50 -7.31
N ILE A 490 26.41 -6.17 -7.29
CA ILE A 490 25.88 -4.89 -7.75
C ILE A 490 25.07 -4.31 -6.61
N SER A 491 25.49 -3.16 -6.06
CA SER A 491 24.78 -2.52 -4.94
C SER A 491 23.40 -2.02 -5.38
N LEU A 492 22.43 -1.94 -4.48
CA LEU A 492 21.09 -1.42 -4.80
C LEU A 492 21.15 -0.01 -5.43
N SER A 493 22.04 0.86 -4.96
CA SER A 493 22.24 2.19 -5.55
C SER A 493 22.76 2.12 -6.99
N ASP A 494 23.68 1.20 -7.27
CA ASP A 494 24.17 0.98 -8.64
C ASP A 494 23.10 0.35 -9.53
N GLN A 495 22.26 -0.52 -8.95
CA GLN A 495 21.14 -1.12 -9.67
C GLN A 495 20.14 -0.05 -10.10
N ILE A 496 19.67 0.78 -9.17
CA ILE A 496 18.76 1.90 -9.45
C ILE A 496 19.36 2.80 -10.52
N LYS A 497 20.63 3.19 -10.37
CA LYS A 497 21.34 4.00 -11.36
C LYS A 497 21.32 3.35 -12.74
N LYS A 498 21.64 2.05 -12.84
CA LYS A 498 21.65 1.31 -14.11
C LYS A 498 20.27 1.18 -14.73
N VAL A 499 19.21 1.00 -13.92
CA VAL A 499 17.83 1.04 -14.41
C VAL A 499 17.47 2.43 -14.93
N SER A 500 17.83 3.50 -14.24
CA SER A 500 17.57 4.88 -14.69
C SER A 500 18.27 5.24 -16.01
N LEU A 501 19.40 4.61 -16.34
CA LEU A 501 20.13 4.90 -17.58
C LEU A 501 19.37 4.54 -18.86
N VAL A 502 18.28 3.76 -18.79
CA VAL A 502 17.46 3.45 -19.98
C VAL A 502 16.87 4.69 -20.64
N ASP A 503 16.73 5.80 -19.90
CA ASP A 503 16.29 7.10 -20.44
C ASP A 503 17.23 7.64 -21.53
N ASN A 504 18.48 7.19 -21.55
CA ASN A 504 19.44 7.56 -22.60
C ASN A 504 19.19 6.83 -23.93
N LEU A 505 18.42 5.73 -23.92
CA LEU A 505 18.13 4.94 -25.12
C LEU A 505 16.95 5.49 -25.90
N ILE A 506 15.92 5.99 -25.20
CA ILE A 506 14.65 6.41 -25.80
C ILE A 506 14.30 7.82 -25.29
N PRO A 507 14.27 8.83 -26.18
CA PRO A 507 13.78 10.17 -25.83
C PRO A 507 12.40 10.15 -25.17
N ASN A 508 12.24 10.93 -24.11
CA ASN A 508 11.00 11.08 -23.32
C ASN A 508 10.54 9.83 -22.54
N TYR A 509 11.37 8.77 -22.45
CA TYR A 509 11.03 7.62 -21.61
C TYR A 509 10.80 8.05 -20.15
N SER A 510 11.68 8.85 -19.55
CA SER A 510 11.44 9.48 -18.24
C SER A 510 11.25 8.49 -17.07
N LEU A 511 11.91 7.33 -17.14
CA LEU A 511 11.89 6.33 -16.08
C LEU A 511 12.56 6.84 -14.80
N THR A 512 13.57 7.70 -14.92
CA THR A 512 14.24 8.31 -13.75
C THR A 512 13.23 9.09 -12.91
N GLN A 513 12.42 9.95 -13.53
CA GLN A 513 11.38 10.70 -12.83
C GLN A 513 10.30 9.78 -12.25
N HIS A 514 9.98 8.68 -12.94
CA HIS A 514 9.03 7.69 -12.41
C HIS A 514 9.56 6.99 -11.16
N ILE A 515 10.84 6.58 -11.15
CA ILE A 515 11.47 5.96 -9.98
C ILE A 515 11.54 6.96 -8.81
N GLU A 516 11.88 8.22 -9.08
CA GLU A 516 11.85 9.28 -8.07
C GLU A 516 10.44 9.44 -7.48
N PHE A 517 9.42 9.52 -8.33
CA PHE A 517 8.01 9.56 -7.91
C PHE A 517 7.64 8.35 -7.04
N MET A 518 7.98 7.13 -7.48
CA MET A 518 7.71 5.92 -6.72
C MET A 518 8.38 5.95 -5.34
N ASN A 519 9.61 6.43 -5.24
CA ASN A 519 10.34 6.52 -3.98
C ASN A 519 9.75 7.61 -3.06
N GLU A 520 9.46 8.80 -3.58
CA GLU A 520 8.86 9.91 -2.83
C GLU A 520 7.49 9.55 -2.24
N HIS A 521 6.72 8.73 -2.96
CA HIS A 521 5.35 8.36 -2.59
C HIS A 521 5.24 6.94 -2.00
N ASN A 522 6.38 6.29 -1.70
CA ASN A 522 6.44 4.97 -1.07
C ASN A 522 5.79 3.83 -1.90
N PHE A 523 5.82 3.96 -3.22
CA PHE A 523 5.40 2.93 -4.19
C PHE A 523 6.54 2.00 -4.64
N LEU A 524 7.78 2.26 -4.21
CA LEU A 524 8.90 1.33 -4.35
C LEU A 524 9.35 0.87 -2.97
N LYS A 525 9.08 -0.39 -2.63
CA LYS A 525 9.43 -0.99 -1.33
C LYS A 525 10.52 -2.04 -1.54
N VAL A 526 11.69 -1.85 -0.95
CA VAL A 526 12.85 -2.76 -1.11
C VAL A 526 13.24 -3.35 0.23
N SER A 527 13.35 -4.68 0.33
CA SER A 527 13.76 -5.36 1.57
C SER A 527 14.44 -6.69 1.31
N LYS A 528 15.45 -7.02 2.13
CA LYS A 528 16.08 -8.36 2.17
C LYS A 528 15.18 -9.42 2.81
N GLN A 529 14.15 -9.01 3.56
CA GLN A 529 13.27 -9.92 4.28
C GLN A 529 12.16 -10.52 3.38
N TYR A 530 11.92 -9.92 2.21
CA TYR A 530 10.89 -10.39 1.31
C TYR A 530 11.24 -11.75 0.71
N LYS A 531 10.27 -12.67 0.64
CA LYS A 531 10.49 -13.99 0.02
C LYS A 531 10.61 -13.90 -1.50
N THR A 532 9.85 -13.00 -2.13
CA THR A 532 9.82 -12.74 -3.57
C THR A 532 9.63 -11.26 -3.90
N SER A 533 9.94 -10.87 -5.13
CA SER A 533 9.54 -9.59 -5.72
C SER A 533 8.21 -9.72 -6.46
N PHE A 534 7.42 -8.64 -6.50
CA PHE A 534 6.19 -8.52 -7.28
C PHE A 534 5.69 -7.07 -7.31
N THR A 535 4.81 -6.76 -8.26
CA THR A 535 4.12 -5.47 -8.35
C THR A 535 2.64 -5.67 -8.14
N SER A 536 2.10 -4.97 -7.14
CA SER A 536 0.67 -5.00 -6.81
C SER A 536 -0.02 -3.75 -7.35
N PHE A 537 -1.24 -3.89 -7.83
CA PHE A 537 -2.06 -2.79 -8.32
C PHE A 537 -3.22 -2.53 -7.36
N ASP A 538 -3.36 -1.27 -6.92
CA ASP A 538 -4.50 -0.82 -6.14
C ASP A 538 -5.54 -0.16 -7.05
N GLU A 539 -6.65 -0.88 -7.29
CA GLU A 539 -7.75 -0.41 -8.13
C GLU A 539 -8.40 0.88 -7.63
N ARG A 540 -8.41 1.12 -6.31
CA ARG A 540 -9.11 2.27 -5.71
C ARG A 540 -8.40 3.57 -6.03
N TYR A 541 -7.07 3.54 -5.97
CA TYR A 541 -6.23 4.71 -6.19
C TYR A 541 -5.65 4.74 -7.61
N ASN A 542 -5.85 3.67 -8.39
CA ASN A 542 -5.27 3.48 -9.72
C ASN A 542 -3.72 3.60 -9.72
N VAL A 543 -3.08 3.11 -8.66
CA VAL A 543 -1.62 3.16 -8.48
C VAL A 543 -1.05 1.76 -8.34
N SER A 544 0.18 1.55 -8.81
CA SER A 544 0.92 0.31 -8.60
C SER A 544 1.99 0.52 -7.54
N THR A 545 2.24 -0.51 -6.73
CA THR A 545 3.34 -0.56 -5.75
C THR A 545 4.23 -1.76 -6.07
N SER A 546 5.52 -1.53 -6.25
CA SER A 546 6.51 -2.57 -6.51
C SER A 546 7.23 -2.94 -5.23
N PHE A 547 7.23 -4.24 -4.92
CA PHE A 547 7.93 -4.84 -3.79
C PHE A 547 9.12 -5.62 -4.31
N ILE A 548 10.33 -5.24 -3.89
CA ILE A 548 11.58 -5.79 -4.40
C ILE A 548 12.28 -6.54 -3.28
N LYS A 549 12.45 -7.85 -3.47
CA LYS A 549 13.42 -8.62 -2.70
C LYS A 549 14.82 -8.15 -3.07
N GLN A 550 15.55 -7.64 -2.07
CA GLN A 550 16.86 -7.07 -2.30
C GLN A 550 17.93 -8.17 -2.51
N ASP A 551 18.32 -8.36 -3.76
CA ASP A 551 19.48 -9.16 -4.16
C ASP A 551 20.58 -8.27 -4.75
N ASN A 552 21.80 -8.32 -4.22
CA ASN A 552 22.88 -7.41 -4.63
C ASN A 552 23.73 -7.98 -5.79
N ASN A 553 23.10 -8.38 -6.90
CA ASN A 553 23.76 -8.97 -8.07
C ASN A 553 22.99 -8.67 -9.37
N LEU A 554 23.40 -9.26 -10.51
CA LEU A 554 22.71 -9.09 -11.79
C LEU A 554 21.23 -9.51 -11.74
N TRP A 555 20.89 -10.53 -10.96
CA TRP A 555 19.50 -10.98 -10.81
C TRP A 555 18.66 -9.89 -10.15
N GLY A 556 19.15 -9.30 -9.07
CA GLY A 556 18.48 -8.18 -8.41
C GLY A 556 18.31 -6.97 -9.33
N LEU A 557 19.31 -6.66 -10.17
CA LEU A 557 19.20 -5.60 -11.18
C LEU A 557 18.06 -5.86 -12.18
N LEU A 558 18.01 -7.06 -12.76
CA LEU A 558 17.02 -7.40 -13.76
C LEU A 558 15.62 -7.52 -13.15
N THR A 559 15.49 -8.12 -11.96
CA THR A 559 14.23 -8.15 -11.20
C THR A 559 13.75 -6.74 -10.83
N LEU A 560 14.65 -5.84 -10.42
CA LEU A 560 14.29 -4.44 -10.16
C LEU A 560 13.76 -3.77 -11.43
N GLY A 561 14.44 -3.95 -12.57
CA GLY A 561 14.00 -3.45 -13.86
C GLY A 561 12.64 -4.01 -14.29
N HIS A 562 12.41 -5.31 -14.07
CA HIS A 562 11.17 -6.01 -14.38
C HIS A 562 9.97 -5.43 -13.62
N GLU A 563 10.06 -5.35 -12.29
CA GLU A 563 8.97 -4.86 -11.43
C GLU A 563 8.69 -3.37 -11.64
N ILE A 564 9.74 -2.56 -11.83
CA ILE A 564 9.58 -1.17 -12.21
C ILE A 564 8.90 -1.06 -13.58
N GLY A 565 9.19 -1.98 -14.51
CA GLY A 565 8.53 -2.04 -15.82
C GLY A 565 7.02 -2.21 -15.71
N HIS A 566 6.55 -3.15 -14.89
CA HIS A 566 5.12 -3.28 -14.59
C HIS A 566 4.53 -1.96 -14.08
N ASN A 567 5.15 -1.37 -13.06
CA ASN A 567 4.67 -0.15 -12.43
C ASN A 567 4.61 1.03 -13.41
N TYR A 568 5.68 1.19 -14.17
CA TYR A 568 5.88 2.27 -15.12
C TYR A 568 4.82 2.23 -16.23
N PHE A 569 4.64 1.11 -16.92
CA PHE A 569 3.61 1.03 -17.96
C PHE A 569 2.19 1.08 -17.38
N ASN A 570 1.98 0.56 -16.18
CA ASN A 570 0.71 0.71 -15.47
C ASN A 570 0.38 2.18 -15.17
N SER A 571 1.37 3.05 -14.96
CA SER A 571 1.13 4.46 -14.64
C SER A 571 0.49 5.24 -15.80
N PHE A 572 0.67 4.79 -17.04
CA PHE A 572 0.11 5.43 -18.23
C PHE A 572 -1.31 5.00 -18.57
N ILE A 573 -1.83 3.94 -17.93
CA ILE A 573 -3.17 3.42 -18.25
C ILE A 573 -4.20 4.10 -17.33
N GLU A 574 -4.99 5.01 -17.88
CA GLU A 574 -6.08 5.68 -17.16
C GLU A 574 -7.25 4.75 -16.85
N ASN A 575 -7.58 3.83 -17.76
CA ASN A 575 -8.70 2.92 -17.58
C ASN A 575 -8.35 1.78 -16.62
N ALA A 576 -8.71 1.93 -15.34
CA ALA A 576 -8.52 0.92 -14.31
C ALA A 576 -9.12 -0.44 -14.68
N THR A 577 -10.26 -0.48 -15.39
CA THR A 577 -10.89 -1.75 -15.82
C THR A 577 -10.08 -2.44 -16.90
N ALA A 578 -9.48 -1.69 -17.83
CA ALA A 578 -8.60 -2.25 -18.85
C ALA A 578 -7.31 -2.82 -18.22
N LYS A 579 -6.79 -2.17 -17.18
CA LYS A 579 -5.61 -2.60 -16.43
C LYS A 579 -5.85 -3.90 -15.65
N VAL A 580 -6.99 -4.01 -14.96
CA VAL A 580 -7.38 -5.22 -14.21
C VAL A 580 -7.61 -6.41 -15.14
N ASN A 581 -8.21 -6.17 -16.31
CA ASN A 581 -8.49 -7.23 -17.28
C ASN A 581 -7.35 -7.46 -18.29
N MET A 582 -6.17 -6.88 -18.05
CA MET A 582 -5.01 -7.09 -18.90
C MET A 582 -4.60 -8.56 -18.86
N SER A 583 -4.31 -9.15 -20.03
CA SER A 583 -3.83 -10.53 -20.05
C SER A 583 -2.44 -10.63 -19.43
N THR A 584 -2.14 -11.76 -18.78
CA THR A 584 -0.82 -12.02 -18.17
C THR A 584 0.31 -11.84 -19.17
N LEU A 585 0.14 -12.32 -20.41
CA LEU A 585 1.11 -12.10 -21.49
C LEU A 585 1.38 -10.62 -21.76
N THR A 586 0.36 -9.77 -21.74
CA THR A 586 0.52 -8.32 -21.97
C THR A 586 1.26 -7.67 -20.80
N ALA A 587 0.88 -8.01 -19.56
CA ALA A 587 1.51 -7.48 -18.35
C ALA A 587 3.00 -7.86 -18.28
N GLU A 588 3.32 -9.13 -18.50
CA GLU A 588 4.70 -9.65 -18.55
C GLU A 588 5.49 -9.01 -19.69
N THR A 589 4.86 -8.82 -20.86
CA THR A 589 5.52 -8.13 -21.99
C THR A 589 5.92 -6.71 -21.58
N PHE A 590 5.09 -5.98 -20.84
CA PHE A 590 5.42 -4.64 -20.35
C PHE A 590 6.63 -4.64 -19.41
N ALA A 591 6.71 -5.59 -18.48
CA ALA A 591 7.88 -5.74 -17.63
C ALA A 591 9.16 -6.05 -18.45
N PHE A 592 9.06 -6.97 -19.41
CA PHE A 592 10.20 -7.34 -20.26
C PHE A 592 10.65 -6.25 -21.25
N ILE A 593 9.79 -5.29 -21.60
CA ILE A 593 10.26 -4.10 -22.34
C ILE A 593 11.34 -3.39 -21.52
N ASN A 594 11.09 -3.15 -20.23
CA ASN A 594 12.05 -2.44 -19.39
C ASN A 594 13.29 -3.29 -19.09
N GLU A 595 13.10 -4.58 -18.78
CA GLU A 595 14.21 -5.50 -18.52
C GLU A 595 15.16 -5.62 -19.73
N THR A 596 14.63 -5.70 -20.96
CA THR A 596 15.46 -5.80 -22.17
C THR A 596 16.21 -4.50 -22.48
N LEU A 597 15.64 -3.33 -22.13
CA LEU A 597 16.36 -2.04 -22.19
C LEU A 597 17.53 -1.99 -21.20
N VAL A 598 17.33 -2.49 -19.98
CA VAL A 598 18.41 -2.60 -18.98
C VAL A 598 19.52 -3.53 -19.48
N MET A 599 19.17 -4.68 -20.06
CA MET A 599 20.15 -5.59 -20.68
C MET A 599 20.90 -4.93 -21.84
N HIS A 600 20.21 -4.17 -22.70
CA HIS A 600 20.82 -3.44 -23.80
C HIS A 600 21.83 -2.38 -23.31
N GLN A 601 21.48 -1.63 -22.26
CA GLN A 601 22.39 -0.71 -21.57
C GLN A 601 23.63 -1.43 -21.04
N LEU A 602 23.45 -2.58 -20.37
CA LEU A 602 24.55 -3.35 -19.78
C LEU A 602 25.55 -3.83 -20.83
N MET A 603 25.08 -4.30 -21.98
CA MET A 603 25.93 -4.78 -23.06
C MET A 603 26.74 -3.68 -23.74
N ASN A 604 26.24 -2.45 -23.70
CA ASN A 604 26.87 -1.29 -24.33
C ASN A 604 27.66 -0.42 -23.32
N ASP A 605 27.76 -0.84 -22.06
CA ASP A 605 28.47 -0.09 -21.01
C ASP A 605 30.00 -0.13 -21.24
N PRO A 606 30.64 1.01 -21.55
CA PRO A 606 32.07 1.07 -21.86
C PRO A 606 32.97 0.78 -20.65
N GLN A 607 32.43 0.77 -19.40
CA GLN A 607 33.19 0.40 -18.21
C GLN A 607 33.36 -1.12 -18.02
N ASN A 608 32.80 -1.92 -18.94
CA ASN A 608 33.08 -3.33 -19.21
C ASN A 608 33.43 -4.20 -17.99
N ASN A 609 32.45 -4.39 -17.10
CA ASN A 609 32.42 -5.58 -16.26
C ASN A 609 31.76 -6.68 -17.07
N ASP A 610 32.53 -7.63 -17.61
CA ASP A 610 31.98 -8.73 -18.43
C ASP A 610 30.88 -9.52 -17.69
N TYR A 611 29.60 -9.27 -18.00
CA TYR A 611 28.45 -9.98 -17.43
C TYR A 611 27.99 -11.12 -18.35
N SER A 612 28.79 -11.51 -19.35
CA SER A 612 28.28 -12.32 -20.46
C SER A 612 27.79 -13.69 -20.00
N PHE A 613 28.55 -14.36 -19.13
CA PHE A 613 28.14 -15.62 -18.53
C PHE A 613 26.93 -15.47 -17.59
N ASP A 614 26.90 -14.42 -16.75
CA ASP A 614 25.81 -14.18 -15.81
C ASP A 614 24.48 -13.90 -16.56
N LEU A 615 24.54 -13.13 -17.66
CA LEU A 615 23.42 -12.86 -18.56
C LEU A 615 22.98 -14.13 -19.29
N LEU A 616 23.92 -14.91 -19.82
CA LEU A 616 23.61 -16.18 -20.47
C LEU A 616 22.92 -17.15 -19.50
N PHE A 617 23.41 -17.24 -18.26
CA PHE A 617 22.79 -18.05 -17.22
C PHE A 617 21.39 -17.56 -16.85
N TYR A 618 21.22 -16.23 -16.73
CA TYR A 618 19.92 -15.62 -16.52
C TYR A 618 18.93 -15.99 -17.62
N LEU A 619 19.33 -15.83 -18.89
CA LEU A 619 18.50 -16.15 -20.06
C LEU A 619 18.20 -17.64 -20.18
N TYR A 620 19.15 -18.51 -19.84
CA TYR A 620 18.91 -19.94 -19.73
C TYR A 620 17.78 -20.24 -18.74
N ARG A 621 17.81 -19.60 -17.56
CA ARG A 621 16.77 -19.78 -16.53
C ARG A 621 15.45 -19.09 -16.84
N LEU A 622 15.46 -17.97 -17.55
CA LEU A 622 14.27 -17.22 -17.91
C LEU A 622 13.52 -17.84 -19.10
N ILE A 623 14.26 -18.36 -20.08
CA ILE A 623 13.69 -18.82 -21.35
C ILE A 623 13.76 -20.34 -21.45
N SER A 624 14.96 -20.92 -21.33
CA SER A 624 15.17 -22.34 -21.64
C SER A 624 14.55 -23.28 -20.60
N VAL A 625 14.67 -22.93 -19.31
CA VAL A 625 14.08 -23.73 -18.23
C VAL A 625 12.54 -23.73 -18.28
N PRO A 626 11.85 -22.57 -18.32
CA PRO A 626 10.39 -22.52 -18.46
C PRO A 626 9.91 -23.21 -19.74
N PHE A 627 10.53 -22.94 -20.89
CA PHE A 627 10.15 -23.60 -22.15
C PHE A 627 10.28 -25.13 -22.06
N SER A 628 11.35 -25.62 -21.44
CA SER A 628 11.55 -27.06 -21.21
C SER A 628 10.47 -27.66 -20.31
N MET A 629 10.05 -26.93 -19.26
CA MET A 629 8.97 -27.35 -18.37
C MET A 629 7.61 -27.29 -19.06
N ASP A 630 7.33 -26.29 -19.88
CA ASP A 630 6.08 -26.16 -20.64
C ASP A 630 5.97 -27.21 -21.73
N LEU A 631 7.08 -27.52 -22.41
CA LEU A 631 7.12 -28.63 -23.36
C LEU A 631 6.88 -29.98 -22.66
N TYR A 632 7.38 -30.12 -21.42
CA TYR A 632 7.10 -31.31 -20.61
C TYR A 632 5.65 -31.37 -20.15
N GLN A 633 5.08 -30.27 -19.66
CA GLN A 633 3.67 -30.15 -19.31
C GLN A 633 2.77 -30.46 -20.52
N LYS A 634 3.12 -29.97 -21.71
CA LYS A 634 2.44 -30.32 -22.97
C LYS A 634 2.41 -31.84 -23.17
N LYS A 635 3.56 -32.52 -23.08
CA LYS A 635 3.61 -33.99 -23.29
C LYS A 635 2.78 -34.74 -22.25
N VAL A 636 2.87 -34.34 -20.99
CA VAL A 636 2.19 -35.03 -19.89
C VAL A 636 0.68 -34.77 -19.93
N PHE A 637 0.26 -33.52 -20.07
CA PHE A 637 -1.13 -33.12 -19.87
C PHE A 637 -1.97 -33.01 -21.16
N ALA A 638 -1.38 -32.73 -22.32
CA ALA A 638 -2.14 -32.50 -23.55
C ALA A 638 -2.23 -33.72 -24.48
N GLU A 639 -1.41 -34.76 -24.28
CA GLU A 639 -1.44 -35.98 -25.11
C GLU A 639 -2.63 -36.89 -24.75
N ASN A 640 -3.07 -37.73 -25.71
CA ASN A 640 -4.32 -38.50 -25.66
C ASN A 640 -4.36 -39.64 -24.62
N GLU A 641 -3.23 -40.00 -24.01
CA GLU A 641 -3.16 -41.03 -22.97
C GLU A 641 -3.98 -40.65 -21.74
N THR A 642 -4.86 -41.54 -21.29
CA THR A 642 -5.83 -41.25 -20.20
C THR A 642 -5.20 -41.28 -18.82
N GLU A 643 -4.27 -42.20 -18.57
CA GLU A 643 -3.53 -42.33 -17.32
C GLU A 643 -2.08 -42.69 -17.62
N LEU A 644 -1.17 -42.16 -16.81
CA LEU A 644 0.28 -42.35 -16.93
C LEU A 644 0.82 -43.02 -15.68
N SER A 645 1.75 -43.96 -15.88
CA SER A 645 2.63 -44.50 -14.84
C SER A 645 3.81 -43.57 -14.57
N TRP A 646 4.50 -43.78 -13.44
CA TRP A 646 5.72 -43.04 -13.11
C TRP A 646 6.76 -43.09 -14.23
N ASN A 647 7.01 -44.29 -14.78
CA ASN A 647 8.00 -44.46 -15.85
C ASN A 647 7.61 -43.70 -17.12
N GLU A 648 6.33 -43.68 -17.49
CA GLU A 648 5.86 -42.90 -18.65
C GLU A 648 6.03 -41.40 -18.42
N ILE A 649 5.73 -40.91 -17.21
CA ILE A 649 5.92 -39.50 -16.84
C ILE A 649 7.40 -39.12 -16.93
N ILE A 650 8.31 -39.95 -16.41
CA ILE A 650 9.76 -39.70 -16.47
C ILE A 650 10.29 -39.82 -17.90
N ASN A 651 9.82 -40.78 -18.69
CA ASN A 651 10.23 -40.95 -20.09
C ASN A 651 9.83 -39.74 -20.93
N LYS A 652 8.63 -39.18 -20.74
CA LYS A 652 8.21 -37.93 -21.40
C LYS A 652 9.15 -36.77 -21.08
N ARG A 653 9.70 -36.70 -19.86
CA ARG A 653 10.72 -35.69 -19.50
C ARG A 653 12.01 -35.90 -20.28
N LEU A 654 12.49 -37.15 -20.34
CA LEU A 654 13.71 -37.51 -21.05
C LEU A 654 13.59 -37.19 -22.55
N GLU A 655 12.47 -37.53 -23.17
CA GLU A 655 12.20 -37.19 -24.58
C GLU A 655 12.19 -35.68 -24.82
N THR A 656 11.55 -34.91 -23.93
CA THR A 656 11.51 -33.45 -24.00
C THR A 656 12.93 -32.88 -23.95
N ILE A 657 13.74 -33.31 -22.99
CA ILE A 657 15.13 -32.84 -22.85
C ILE A 657 15.97 -33.25 -24.05
N THR A 658 15.86 -34.49 -24.51
CA THR A 658 16.59 -34.99 -25.71
C THR A 658 16.25 -34.16 -26.95
N THR A 659 15.01 -33.70 -27.07
CA THR A 659 14.57 -32.84 -28.20
C THR A 659 15.18 -31.43 -28.15
N LEU A 660 15.51 -30.93 -26.95
CA LEU A 660 16.09 -29.61 -26.73
C LEU A 660 17.61 -29.59 -26.69
N PHE A 661 18.24 -30.77 -26.61
CA PHE A 661 19.69 -30.96 -26.69
C PHE A 661 20.02 -31.99 -27.79
N PRO A 662 19.70 -31.68 -29.07
CA PRO A 662 19.97 -32.61 -30.16
C PRO A 662 21.48 -32.88 -30.23
N ASN A 663 21.86 -34.15 -30.27
CA ASN A 663 23.25 -34.63 -30.35
C ASN A 663 24.08 -34.49 -29.07
N LYS A 664 23.47 -34.23 -27.90
CA LYS A 664 24.17 -34.34 -26.60
C LYS A 664 23.75 -35.57 -25.83
N LYS A 665 24.71 -36.18 -25.13
CA LYS A 665 24.48 -37.33 -24.26
C LYS A 665 24.04 -36.83 -22.87
N ILE A 666 22.79 -37.10 -22.53
CA ILE A 666 22.22 -36.70 -21.23
C ILE A 666 22.38 -37.84 -20.23
N LEU A 667 23.07 -37.59 -19.13
CA LEU A 667 23.25 -38.52 -18.03
C LEU A 667 22.52 -38.02 -16.78
N ASN A 668 21.98 -38.97 -15.99
CA ASN A 668 21.50 -38.69 -14.64
C ASN A 668 20.34 -37.68 -14.52
N LEU A 669 19.56 -37.45 -15.57
CA LEU A 669 18.47 -36.45 -15.63
C LEU A 669 17.45 -36.54 -14.47
N LYS A 670 17.17 -37.75 -13.97
CA LYS A 670 16.28 -37.96 -12.83
C LYS A 670 16.73 -37.28 -11.53
N TYR A 671 18.01 -36.92 -11.45
CA TYR A 671 18.61 -36.17 -10.35
C TYR A 671 18.70 -34.67 -10.64
N SER A 672 18.02 -34.17 -11.68
CA SER A 672 17.89 -32.73 -11.90
C SER A 672 17.10 -32.07 -10.76
N HIS A 673 17.26 -30.76 -10.60
CA HIS A 673 16.51 -29.91 -9.67
C HIS A 673 15.03 -29.69 -10.07
N HIS A 674 14.54 -30.46 -11.05
CA HIS A 674 13.17 -30.41 -11.56
C HIS A 674 12.42 -31.74 -11.38
N ASN A 675 12.65 -32.42 -10.25
CA ASN A 675 11.91 -33.62 -9.90
C ASN A 675 10.44 -33.26 -9.65
N ILE A 676 9.54 -33.99 -10.32
CA ILE A 676 8.10 -33.70 -10.28
C ILE A 676 7.50 -33.78 -8.88
N SER A 677 8.00 -34.65 -8.00
CA SER A 677 7.50 -34.77 -6.63
C SER A 677 7.83 -33.54 -5.77
N MET A 678 8.82 -32.75 -6.17
CA MET A 678 9.25 -31.52 -5.50
C MET A 678 8.74 -30.25 -6.22
N ASN A 679 8.03 -30.37 -7.34
CA ASN A 679 7.60 -29.24 -8.16
C ASN A 679 6.12 -28.95 -7.98
N ASP A 680 5.80 -28.03 -7.06
CA ASP A 680 4.43 -27.63 -6.75
C ASP A 680 3.69 -27.04 -7.97
N ASP A 681 4.37 -26.23 -8.78
CA ASP A 681 3.76 -25.64 -9.98
C ASP A 681 3.31 -26.73 -10.97
N PHE A 682 4.16 -27.74 -11.18
CA PHE A 682 3.86 -28.86 -12.04
C PHE A 682 2.71 -29.72 -11.51
N LEU A 683 2.63 -29.93 -10.20
CA LEU A 683 1.61 -30.81 -9.59
C LEU A 683 0.26 -30.13 -9.38
N PHE A 684 0.25 -28.83 -9.08
CA PHE A 684 -0.94 -28.17 -8.56
C PHE A 684 -1.41 -26.99 -9.41
N ASN A 685 -0.48 -26.16 -9.89
CA ASN A 685 -0.84 -24.88 -10.52
C ASN A 685 -1.14 -25.03 -12.02
N GLU A 686 -2.21 -24.41 -12.50
CA GLU A 686 -2.43 -24.30 -13.94
C GLU A 686 -1.46 -23.29 -14.54
N ALA A 687 -0.75 -23.68 -15.60
CA ALA A 687 0.19 -22.82 -16.29
C ALA A 687 -0.42 -22.26 -17.58
N GLU A 688 -0.08 -21.01 -17.90
CA GLU A 688 -0.19 -20.50 -19.26
C GLU A 688 1.07 -20.93 -20.03
N LEU A 689 0.94 -21.93 -20.90
CA LEU A 689 2.10 -22.54 -21.55
C LEU A 689 2.85 -21.53 -22.42
N PHE A 690 4.18 -21.49 -22.27
CA PHE A 690 5.12 -20.66 -23.02
C PHE A 690 5.01 -19.16 -22.78
N LEU A 691 4.37 -18.74 -21.67
CA LEU A 691 4.20 -17.33 -21.30
C LEU A 691 5.51 -16.54 -21.30
N TYR A 692 6.46 -16.90 -20.43
CA TYR A 692 7.70 -16.14 -20.25
C TYR A 692 8.57 -16.05 -21.51
N PRO A 693 8.84 -17.16 -22.25
CA PRO A 693 9.58 -17.06 -23.52
C PRO A 693 8.92 -16.13 -24.54
N ARG A 694 7.58 -16.13 -24.64
CA ARG A 694 6.84 -15.27 -25.56
C ARG A 694 6.90 -13.82 -25.12
N ALA A 695 6.57 -13.55 -23.86
CA ALA A 695 6.57 -12.21 -23.28
C ALA A 695 7.94 -11.53 -23.41
N TYR A 696 9.02 -12.28 -23.14
CA TYR A 696 10.39 -11.78 -23.29
C TYR A 696 10.70 -11.39 -24.75
N LEU A 697 10.37 -12.25 -25.73
CA LEU A 697 10.64 -11.97 -27.14
C LEU A 697 9.82 -10.80 -27.68
N LEU A 698 8.57 -10.68 -27.25
CA LEU A 698 7.73 -9.52 -27.55
C LEU A 698 8.30 -8.25 -26.93
N GLY A 699 8.72 -8.30 -25.66
CA GLY A 699 9.36 -7.19 -24.97
C GLY A 699 10.65 -6.75 -25.66
N LEU A 700 11.47 -7.69 -26.12
CA LEU A 700 12.70 -7.44 -26.87
C LEU A 700 12.42 -6.80 -28.25
N PHE A 701 11.39 -7.29 -28.96
CA PHE A 701 10.97 -6.71 -30.23
C PHE A 701 10.49 -5.26 -30.04
N ILE A 702 9.64 -5.02 -29.05
CA ILE A 702 9.07 -3.69 -28.77
C ILE A 702 10.16 -2.71 -28.32
N SER A 703 11.02 -3.10 -27.37
CA SER A 703 12.09 -2.22 -26.89
C SER A 703 13.10 -1.89 -27.98
N SER A 704 13.47 -2.86 -28.83
CA SER A 704 14.31 -2.62 -30.00
C SER A 704 13.65 -1.69 -31.01
N SER A 705 12.33 -1.78 -31.18
CA SER A 705 11.57 -0.88 -32.05
C SER A 705 11.58 0.55 -31.52
N PHE A 706 11.44 0.75 -30.20
CA PHE A 706 11.54 2.07 -29.58
C PHE A 706 12.93 2.69 -29.72
N ILE A 707 14.00 1.89 -29.60
CA ILE A 707 15.37 2.36 -29.82
C ILE A 707 15.57 2.82 -31.27
N ASN A 708 15.01 2.08 -32.23
CA ASN A 708 15.17 2.39 -33.66
C ASN A 708 14.30 3.58 -34.11
N ASP A 709 13.08 3.71 -33.57
CA ASP A 709 12.19 4.84 -33.81
C ASP A 709 11.46 5.24 -32.52
N SER A 710 11.96 6.31 -31.89
CA SER A 710 11.41 6.83 -30.64
C SER A 710 9.97 7.34 -30.75
N ASN A 711 9.46 7.62 -31.96
CA ASN A 711 8.05 8.02 -32.10
C ASN A 711 7.10 6.86 -31.80
N LEU A 712 7.53 5.61 -32.04
CA LEU A 712 6.74 4.42 -31.70
C LEU A 712 6.48 4.32 -30.20
N TYR A 713 7.41 4.77 -29.36
CA TYR A 713 7.19 4.84 -27.91
C TYR A 713 6.06 5.82 -27.57
N ILE A 714 6.04 7.00 -28.17
CA ILE A 714 4.96 7.99 -27.96
C ILE A 714 3.62 7.42 -28.41
N THR A 715 3.55 6.84 -29.62
CA THR A 715 2.33 6.21 -30.14
C THR A 715 1.87 5.04 -29.28
N PHE A 716 2.80 4.25 -28.74
CA PHE A 716 2.50 3.16 -27.82
C PHE A 716 1.87 3.67 -26.53
N ILE A 717 2.46 4.70 -25.90
CA ILE A 717 1.92 5.31 -24.68
C ILE A 717 0.53 5.92 -24.92
N GLU A 718 0.35 6.64 -26.03
CA GLU A 718 -0.96 7.18 -26.41
C GLU A 718 -2.02 6.08 -26.60
N TYR A 719 -1.62 4.95 -27.21
CA TYR A 719 -2.52 3.81 -27.40
C TYR A 719 -2.93 3.19 -26.07
N ILE A 720 -1.96 2.83 -25.20
CA ILE A 720 -2.28 2.13 -23.94
C ILE A 720 -3.05 3.02 -22.97
N ASN A 721 -2.83 4.33 -22.99
CA ASN A 721 -3.58 5.27 -22.14
C ASN A 721 -5.08 5.27 -22.48
N ASN A 722 -5.40 5.24 -23.78
CA ASN A 722 -6.78 5.32 -24.27
C ASN A 722 -7.46 3.96 -24.47
N ALA A 723 -6.76 2.85 -24.23
CA ALA A 723 -7.27 1.51 -24.54
C ALA A 723 -8.41 1.09 -23.59
N VAL A 724 -9.51 0.62 -24.17
CA VAL A 724 -10.63 -0.01 -23.42
C VAL A 724 -10.31 -1.47 -23.10
N LYS A 725 -9.48 -2.11 -23.93
CA LYS A 725 -8.99 -3.48 -23.76
C LYS A 725 -7.50 -3.51 -24.08
N LEU A 726 -6.71 -4.08 -23.17
CA LEU A 726 -5.26 -4.22 -23.32
C LEU A 726 -4.92 -5.68 -23.65
N ASP A 727 -4.61 -5.92 -24.91
CA ASP A 727 -4.22 -7.20 -25.46
C ASP A 727 -3.02 -7.00 -26.39
N ILE A 728 -1.94 -7.74 -26.17
CA ILE A 728 -0.69 -7.53 -26.88
C ILE A 728 -0.83 -7.68 -28.40
N SER A 729 -1.68 -8.59 -28.89
CA SER A 729 -1.91 -8.75 -30.32
C SER A 729 -2.53 -7.48 -30.94
N LEU A 730 -3.44 -6.82 -30.22
CA LEU A 730 -4.04 -5.56 -30.68
C LEU A 730 -3.03 -4.40 -30.65
N ILE A 731 -2.20 -4.33 -29.61
CA ILE A 731 -1.14 -3.32 -29.51
C ILE A 731 -0.16 -3.46 -30.68
N LEU A 732 0.28 -4.68 -30.97
CA LEU A 732 1.19 -4.98 -32.09
C LEU A 732 0.59 -4.58 -33.44
N GLU A 733 -0.68 -4.92 -33.68
CA GLU A 733 -1.37 -4.55 -34.93
C GLU A 733 -1.52 -3.03 -35.07
N LYS A 734 -1.92 -2.33 -34.00
CA LYS A 734 -2.26 -0.90 -34.07
C LYS A 734 -1.07 0.04 -34.00
N VAL A 735 -0.03 -0.33 -33.27
CA VAL A 735 1.14 0.53 -33.04
C VAL A 735 2.29 0.15 -33.97
N PHE A 736 2.54 -1.15 -34.16
CA PHE A 736 3.71 -1.65 -34.90
C PHE A 736 3.37 -2.21 -36.27
N ASN A 737 2.08 -2.36 -36.59
CA ASN A 737 1.58 -2.91 -37.85
C ASN A 737 2.15 -4.31 -38.16
N VAL A 738 2.28 -5.15 -37.13
CA VAL A 738 2.74 -6.55 -37.24
C VAL A 738 1.81 -7.48 -36.47
N SER A 739 1.79 -8.74 -36.88
CA SER A 739 1.11 -9.79 -36.11
C SER A 739 1.95 -10.25 -34.91
N GLU A 740 1.32 -10.92 -33.94
CA GLU A 740 2.04 -11.51 -32.80
C GLU A 740 3.09 -12.55 -33.23
N ASP A 741 2.75 -13.41 -34.18
CA ASP A 741 3.68 -14.41 -34.73
C ASP A 741 4.92 -13.74 -35.34
N GLU A 742 4.71 -12.69 -36.13
CA GLU A 742 5.78 -11.93 -36.78
C GLU A 742 6.64 -11.17 -35.77
N ALA A 743 6.04 -10.57 -34.75
CA ALA A 743 6.76 -9.92 -33.66
C ALA A 743 7.65 -10.90 -32.89
N ILE A 744 7.16 -12.12 -32.62
CA ILE A 744 7.95 -13.19 -31.97
C ILE A 744 9.10 -13.64 -32.88
N GLU A 745 8.86 -13.85 -34.17
CA GLU A 745 9.92 -14.22 -35.13
C GLU A 745 11.03 -13.15 -35.20
N ASN A 746 10.64 -11.87 -35.26
CA ASN A 746 11.57 -10.74 -35.20
C ASN A 746 12.33 -10.70 -33.86
N GLY A 747 11.64 -10.94 -32.75
CA GLY A 747 12.24 -11.07 -31.43
C GLY A 747 13.30 -12.17 -31.38
N VAL A 748 13.05 -13.34 -32.00
CA VAL A 748 14.04 -14.42 -32.10
C VAL A 748 15.26 -13.99 -32.91
N MET A 749 15.08 -13.28 -34.02
CA MET A 749 16.19 -12.76 -34.81
C MET A 749 17.05 -11.76 -34.02
N LEU A 750 16.41 -10.87 -33.26
CA LEU A 750 17.10 -9.92 -32.38
C LEU A 750 17.87 -10.66 -31.28
N PHE A 751 17.23 -11.66 -30.66
CA PHE A 751 17.87 -12.46 -29.62
C PHE A 751 19.09 -13.22 -30.13
N ARG A 752 19.04 -13.76 -31.36
CA ARG A 752 20.21 -14.44 -31.95
C ARG A 752 21.41 -13.50 -32.08
N LYS A 753 21.18 -12.25 -32.49
CA LYS A 753 22.24 -11.23 -32.55
C LYS A 753 22.80 -10.93 -31.16
N PHE A 754 21.91 -10.83 -30.16
CA PHE A 754 22.29 -10.65 -28.76
C PHE A 754 23.16 -11.82 -28.26
N LEU A 755 22.74 -13.07 -28.51
CA LEU A 755 23.46 -14.28 -28.11
C LEU A 755 24.84 -14.40 -28.79
N GLN A 756 24.95 -14.02 -30.07
CA GLN A 756 26.23 -13.94 -30.78
C GLN A 756 27.18 -12.95 -30.12
N GLY A 757 26.67 -11.79 -29.66
CA GLY A 757 27.46 -10.81 -28.91
C GLY A 757 28.01 -11.37 -27.59
N LEU A 758 27.24 -12.21 -26.90
CA LEU A 758 27.69 -12.89 -25.67
C LEU A 758 28.76 -13.95 -25.96
N ASN A 759 28.60 -14.75 -27.01
CA ASN A 759 29.54 -15.82 -27.40
C ASN A 759 30.96 -15.32 -27.74
N HIS A 760 31.13 -14.04 -28.08
CA HIS A 760 32.46 -13.48 -28.33
C HIS A 760 33.22 -13.14 -27.03
N ASN A 761 32.52 -13.09 -25.89
CA ASN A 761 33.05 -12.69 -24.59
C ASN A 761 33.04 -13.82 -23.54
N VAL A 762 32.27 -14.90 -23.76
CA VAL A 762 32.28 -16.16 -22.99
C VAL A 762 33.30 -17.12 -23.58
#